data_AF-A0A142CX22-F1
#
_entry.id   AF-A0A142CX22-F1
#
_cell.length_a   1.000
_cell.length_b   1.000
_cell.length_c   1.000
_cell.angle_alpha   90.00
_cell.angle_beta   90.00
_cell.angle_gamma   90.00
#
_symmetry.space_group_name_H-M   'P 1'
#
loop_
_entity.id
_entity.type
_entity.pdbx_description
1 polymer ?
#
loop_
_entity_poly.entity_id
_entity_poly.type
_entity_poly.pdbx_seq_one_letter_code
_entity_poly.pdbx_strand_id
1 'polypeptide(L)'
;MPWNQDIVRMLPREDIIEYLTEVLDKMGFRNHERVADRDRWGVDIVAVRDDPLAGTEKLLIKVHTGSLASAKEVSVFGDLIDRYKADRGILISPLGFTKDARTVVAKEYRARIILWDAEKLAKTFSNYGIEVPEIKPQKPQEKAEETSLTKFELDAPLLFEFSPERVLRAIAGEASRKYPIKPEDIKLSFLKVYLSTAYIISWSARKGESEEKGKAVVFSEEKIVPHANSDPKLATPVKKALLNDRSEINATEREIESPLSPSEAVLLLKNTLSGKLGLPESNITIHERKKVYMPTKAEAELKVGANRARAVVDLNINEVWLEVSELPDEYFLRTVTEILMEKIGEEPLESKIERNNGKVKVFGKTKRFNFEFKFNGYTGAVVYGESIITDEALREFISSTYPEGTILNIEKGKKVAIVEVGLKEGIVILEVNLENGEFKEITTLPSPEEAFKKAKPIIENNFPVNNLKLASSRVLEHKFLEITMEGEGGKATAKIDGDTKDVLDYFVEITPQKAEELVLAKYPGYRTLSVSESDDVYTVEIENDQHKVTVRVTKDGKIVEEADRVLKKEVAGKIAAEKARSIDETAEIKGIRLDGDWIVEFQGSSKVGKFVLDRKTGEVKGEDIRFTELALEEAFHEHLRKLYGETGLKTERLTHYKEEGYIHIKVAGKNGLYYARIDTKTGKILSEDRAPIKGITAKLKQFQLESKYK
;
A
#
# COMPACT_ATOMS: atom_id res chain seq x y z
N MET A 1 10.82 4.49 -30.95
CA MET A 1 11.02 3.05 -31.26
C MET A 1 10.06 2.26 -30.38
N PRO A 2 9.42 1.16 -30.81
CA PRO A 2 8.57 0.35 -29.92
C PRO A 2 9.40 -0.64 -29.08
N TRP A 3 8.92 -1.00 -27.89
CA TRP A 3 9.53 -2.05 -27.07
C TRP A 3 9.57 -3.37 -27.84
N ASN A 4 10.68 -4.10 -27.74
CA ASN A 4 10.82 -5.44 -28.30
C ASN A 4 11.64 -6.34 -27.37
N GLN A 5 11.67 -7.64 -27.67
CA GLN A 5 12.32 -8.65 -26.82
C GLN A 5 13.83 -8.40 -26.65
N ASP A 6 14.50 -7.92 -27.71
CA ASP A 6 15.94 -7.73 -27.71
C ASP A 6 16.34 -6.54 -26.83
N ILE A 7 15.57 -5.45 -26.90
CA ILE A 7 15.67 -4.30 -26.00
C ILE A 7 15.58 -4.75 -24.54
N VAL A 8 14.57 -5.55 -24.18
CA VAL A 8 14.37 -6.01 -22.80
C VAL A 8 15.51 -6.93 -22.32
N ARG A 9 16.06 -7.76 -23.20
CA ARG A 9 17.20 -8.63 -22.87
C ARG A 9 18.49 -7.87 -22.62
N MET A 10 18.64 -6.69 -23.22
CA MET A 10 19.81 -5.82 -23.06
C MET A 10 19.75 -4.98 -21.77
N LEU A 11 18.59 -4.88 -21.13
CA LEU A 11 18.44 -4.06 -19.93
C LEU A 11 19.15 -4.69 -18.71
N PRO A 12 19.93 -3.90 -17.96
CA PRO A 12 20.34 -4.24 -16.61
C PRO A 12 19.13 -4.58 -15.72
N ARG A 13 19.35 -5.44 -14.72
CA ARG A 13 18.32 -5.79 -13.72
C ARG A 13 17.72 -4.56 -13.04
N GLU A 14 18.55 -3.54 -12.76
CA GLU A 14 18.11 -2.32 -12.08
C GLU A 14 17.12 -1.53 -12.93
N ASP A 15 17.43 -1.34 -14.21
CA ASP A 15 16.58 -0.63 -15.16
C ASP A 15 15.24 -1.38 -15.33
N ILE A 16 15.27 -2.72 -15.39
CA ILE A 16 14.03 -3.52 -15.41
C ILE A 16 13.18 -3.25 -14.16
N ILE A 17 13.79 -3.19 -12.97
CA ILE A 17 13.09 -2.89 -11.72
C ILE A 17 12.51 -1.47 -11.73
N GLU A 18 13.23 -0.50 -12.26
CA GLU A 18 12.77 0.88 -12.39
C GLU A 18 11.56 0.99 -13.33
N TYR A 19 11.62 0.41 -14.52
CA TYR A 19 10.47 0.40 -15.45
C TYR A 19 9.28 -0.38 -14.88
N LEU A 20 9.51 -1.46 -14.14
CA LEU A 20 8.43 -2.19 -13.46
C LEU A 20 7.76 -1.35 -12.39
N THR A 21 8.51 -0.51 -11.68
CA THR A 21 7.99 0.42 -10.67
C THR A 21 7.02 1.41 -11.33
N GLU A 22 7.41 2.00 -12.46
CA GLU A 22 6.54 2.90 -13.24
C GLU A 22 5.31 2.18 -13.82
N VAL A 23 5.45 0.92 -14.27
CA VAL A 23 4.30 0.10 -14.68
C VAL A 23 3.34 -0.11 -13.52
N LEU A 24 3.83 -0.43 -12.33
CA LEU A 24 3.00 -0.66 -11.16
C LEU A 24 2.21 0.59 -10.76
N ASP A 25 2.83 1.77 -10.87
CA ASP A 25 2.15 3.06 -10.69
C ASP A 25 0.99 3.22 -11.68
N LYS A 26 1.26 3.01 -12.97
CA LYS A 26 0.24 3.09 -14.03
C LYS A 26 -0.83 2.00 -13.93
N MET A 27 -0.54 0.89 -13.23
CA MET A 27 -1.49 -0.19 -12.93
C MET A 27 -2.36 0.07 -11.70
N GLY A 28 -2.16 1.19 -10.99
CA GLY A 28 -2.95 1.57 -9.82
C GLY A 28 -2.52 0.90 -8.51
N PHE A 29 -1.27 0.44 -8.39
CA PHE A 29 -0.75 -0.02 -7.10
C PHE A 29 -0.45 1.16 -6.17
N ARG A 30 -1.25 1.31 -5.11
CA ARG A 30 -1.18 2.45 -4.16
C ARG A 30 0.11 2.49 -3.34
N ASN A 31 0.71 1.32 -3.07
CA ASN A 31 1.98 1.19 -2.37
C ASN A 31 2.83 0.12 -3.05
N HIS A 32 4.01 0.49 -3.54
CA HIS A 32 5.02 -0.46 -3.98
C HIS A 32 6.37 -0.07 -3.37
N GLU A 33 7.12 -1.05 -2.86
CA GLU A 33 8.40 -0.84 -2.21
C GLU A 33 9.48 -1.69 -2.89
N ARG A 34 10.55 -1.02 -3.33
CA ARG A 34 11.78 -1.68 -3.76
C ARG A 34 12.52 -2.17 -2.53
N VAL A 35 12.79 -3.47 -2.45
CA VAL A 35 13.42 -4.06 -1.27
C VAL A 35 14.90 -3.69 -1.20
N ALA A 36 15.29 -3.03 -0.11
CA ALA A 36 16.64 -2.48 0.07
C ALA A 36 17.74 -3.53 0.32
N ASP A 37 17.40 -4.65 0.98
CA ASP A 37 18.35 -5.70 1.37
C ASP A 37 17.99 -7.04 0.70
N ARG A 38 18.43 -7.20 -0.55
CA ARG A 38 18.03 -8.31 -1.43
C ARG A 38 18.58 -9.66 -0.98
N ASP A 39 19.78 -9.70 -0.40
CA ASP A 39 20.41 -10.93 0.07
C ASP A 39 19.65 -11.53 1.26
N ARG A 40 18.97 -10.68 2.02
CA ARG A 40 18.14 -11.08 3.17
C ARG A 40 16.70 -11.45 2.80
N TRP A 41 16.11 -10.80 1.79
CA TRP A 41 14.67 -10.94 1.48
C TRP A 41 14.37 -11.78 0.22
N GLY A 42 15.32 -11.88 -0.72
CA GLY A 42 15.20 -12.76 -1.90
C GLY A 42 14.18 -12.35 -2.97
N VAL A 43 13.56 -11.17 -2.84
CA VAL A 43 12.59 -10.54 -3.76
C VAL A 43 13.02 -9.10 -4.09
N ASP A 44 12.54 -8.55 -5.20
CA ASP A 44 12.95 -7.23 -5.71
C ASP A 44 11.93 -6.13 -5.40
N ILE A 45 10.63 -6.42 -5.53
CA ILE A 45 9.55 -5.47 -5.28
C ILE A 45 8.43 -6.15 -4.50
N VAL A 46 7.87 -5.45 -3.52
CA VAL A 46 6.60 -5.79 -2.88
C VAL A 46 5.58 -4.71 -3.27
N ALA A 47 4.46 -5.10 -3.87
CA ALA A 47 3.41 -4.18 -4.29
C ALA A 47 2.07 -4.55 -3.67
N VAL A 48 1.29 -3.55 -3.28
CA VAL A 48 -0.03 -3.69 -2.65
C VAL A 48 -1.01 -2.75 -3.34
N ARG A 49 -2.19 -3.27 -3.69
CA ARG A 49 -3.31 -2.47 -4.19
C ARG A 49 -4.62 -2.91 -3.54
N ASP A 50 -5.58 -1.99 -3.50
CA ASP A 50 -6.95 -2.32 -3.13
C ASP A 50 -7.72 -2.73 -4.39
N ASP A 51 -7.97 -4.03 -4.53
CA ASP A 51 -8.79 -4.62 -5.59
C ASP A 51 -10.29 -4.49 -5.22
N PRO A 52 -11.15 -3.94 -6.10
CA PRO A 52 -12.57 -3.74 -5.82
C PRO A 52 -13.37 -5.02 -5.54
N LEU A 53 -12.87 -6.18 -5.97
CA LEU A 53 -13.54 -7.48 -5.86
C LEU A 53 -12.96 -8.34 -4.72
N ALA A 54 -11.65 -8.25 -4.45
CA ALA A 54 -10.94 -9.13 -3.53
C ALA A 54 -10.43 -8.46 -2.24
N GLY A 55 -10.54 -7.14 -2.11
CA GLY A 55 -9.92 -6.38 -1.02
C GLY A 55 -8.44 -6.10 -1.30
N THR A 56 -7.58 -6.16 -0.30
CA THR A 56 -6.16 -5.83 -0.45
C THR A 56 -5.40 -6.97 -1.16
N GLU A 57 -4.85 -6.72 -2.34
CA GLU A 57 -4.00 -7.67 -3.08
C GLU A 57 -2.52 -7.35 -2.87
N LYS A 58 -1.76 -8.32 -2.35
CA LYS A 58 -0.31 -8.25 -2.16
C LYS A 58 0.42 -9.09 -3.21
N LEU A 59 1.30 -8.43 -3.96
CA LEU A 59 2.09 -8.98 -5.04
C LEU A 59 3.60 -8.95 -4.71
N LEU A 60 4.32 -10.03 -4.99
CA LEU A 60 5.78 -10.05 -4.96
C LEU A 60 6.35 -10.11 -6.38
N ILE A 61 7.43 -9.40 -6.65
CA ILE A 61 8.12 -9.46 -7.93
C ILE A 61 9.59 -9.80 -7.70
N LYS A 62 10.10 -10.72 -8.52
CA LYS A 62 11.51 -11.12 -8.54
C LYS A 62 12.05 -11.14 -9.96
N VAL A 63 13.23 -10.56 -10.16
CA VAL A 63 13.90 -10.42 -11.45
C VAL A 63 15.16 -11.30 -11.48
N HIS A 64 15.20 -12.23 -12.44
CA HIS A 64 16.29 -13.18 -12.68
C HIS A 64 16.92 -12.95 -14.05
N THR A 65 18.09 -12.32 -14.09
CA THR A 65 18.77 -11.90 -15.34
C THR A 65 20.00 -12.73 -15.71
N GLY A 66 20.51 -13.60 -14.82
CA GLY A 66 21.80 -14.28 -15.02
C GLY A 66 21.76 -15.55 -15.89
N SER A 67 20.58 -16.15 -16.08
CA SER A 67 20.39 -17.38 -16.88
C SER A 67 18.90 -17.61 -17.17
N LEU A 68 18.57 -18.70 -17.88
CA LEU A 68 17.21 -19.23 -17.89
C LEU A 68 16.81 -19.63 -16.47
N ALA A 69 15.62 -19.23 -16.01
CA ALA A 69 15.09 -19.67 -14.72
C ALA A 69 14.65 -21.15 -14.78
N SER A 70 15.15 -21.96 -13.85
CA SER A 70 14.86 -23.40 -13.70
C SER A 70 13.72 -23.66 -12.71
N ALA A 71 13.27 -24.91 -12.62
CA ALA A 71 12.30 -25.33 -11.60
C ALA A 71 12.75 -24.96 -10.18
N LYS A 72 14.05 -24.97 -9.90
CA LYS A 72 14.60 -24.60 -8.59
C LYS A 72 14.29 -23.14 -8.23
N GLU A 73 14.49 -22.22 -9.17
CA GLU A 73 14.20 -20.79 -8.94
C GLU A 73 12.70 -20.54 -8.75
N VAL A 74 11.84 -21.30 -9.44
CA VAL A 74 10.39 -21.25 -9.26
C VAL A 74 9.99 -21.70 -7.86
N SER A 75 10.50 -22.85 -7.39
CA SER A 75 10.18 -23.34 -6.04
C SER A 75 10.66 -22.39 -4.95
N VAL A 76 11.90 -21.87 -5.07
CA VAL A 76 12.43 -20.85 -4.13
C VAL A 76 11.55 -19.60 -4.12
N PHE A 77 11.02 -19.18 -5.27
CA PHE A 77 10.12 -18.05 -5.33
C PHE A 77 8.73 -18.36 -4.74
N GLY A 78 8.23 -19.57 -4.94
CA GLY A 78 7.01 -20.06 -4.28
C GLY A 78 7.11 -20.01 -2.76
N ASP A 79 8.23 -20.47 -2.18
CA ASP A 79 8.48 -20.40 -0.74
C ASP A 79 8.49 -18.96 -0.21
N LEU A 80 8.95 -17.99 -1.02
CA LEU A 80 8.94 -16.58 -0.66
C LEU A 80 7.51 -16.01 -0.66
N ILE A 81 6.66 -16.40 -1.63
CA ILE A 81 5.23 -16.02 -1.64
C ILE A 81 4.54 -16.49 -0.37
N ASP A 82 4.77 -17.75 0.03
CA ASP A 82 4.22 -18.32 1.27
C ASP A 82 4.74 -17.59 2.51
N ARG A 83 6.06 -17.39 2.60
CA ARG A 83 6.71 -16.70 3.74
C ARG A 83 6.18 -15.30 3.95
N TYR A 84 5.99 -14.54 2.88
CA TYR A 84 5.53 -13.14 2.96
C TYR A 84 4.00 -12.99 2.88
N LYS A 85 3.26 -14.11 2.88
CA LYS A 85 1.79 -14.16 2.77
C LYS A 85 1.26 -13.29 1.62
N ALA A 86 1.88 -13.41 0.46
CA ALA A 86 1.42 -12.71 -0.74
C ALA A 86 0.37 -13.55 -1.49
N ASP A 87 -0.60 -12.88 -2.09
CA ASP A 87 -1.66 -13.52 -2.86
C ASP A 87 -1.10 -14.12 -4.15
N ARG A 88 -0.18 -13.39 -4.79
CA ARG A 88 0.48 -13.78 -6.05
C ARG A 88 1.93 -13.31 -6.11
N GLY A 89 2.70 -13.90 -7.03
CA GLY A 89 4.03 -13.40 -7.38
C GLY A 89 4.31 -13.43 -8.88
N ILE A 90 5.10 -12.48 -9.35
CA ILE A 90 5.61 -12.41 -10.72
C ILE A 90 7.09 -12.75 -10.70
N LEU A 91 7.45 -13.86 -11.35
CA LEU A 91 8.84 -14.21 -11.60
C LEU A 91 9.21 -13.75 -13.01
N ILE A 92 10.22 -12.92 -13.10
CA ILE A 92 10.65 -12.26 -14.32
C ILE A 92 11.99 -12.84 -14.73
N SER A 93 12.09 -13.33 -15.98
CA SER A 93 13.36 -13.76 -16.56
C SER A 93 13.46 -13.32 -18.02
N PRO A 94 14.24 -12.25 -18.32
CA PRO A 94 14.40 -11.77 -19.70
C PRO A 94 14.98 -12.81 -20.66
N LEU A 95 15.86 -13.68 -20.16
CA LEU A 95 16.44 -14.79 -20.94
C LEU A 95 15.44 -15.94 -21.13
N GLY A 96 14.40 -16.03 -20.30
CA GLY A 96 13.30 -17.00 -20.41
C GLY A 96 13.30 -18.08 -19.33
N PHE A 97 12.42 -19.06 -19.50
CA PHE A 97 12.20 -20.15 -18.54
C PHE A 97 12.44 -21.50 -19.19
N THR A 98 13.06 -22.40 -18.44
CA THR A 98 13.20 -23.81 -18.81
C THR A 98 11.84 -24.52 -18.89
N LYS A 99 11.79 -25.67 -19.57
CA LYS A 99 10.54 -26.44 -19.78
C LYS A 99 9.99 -27.03 -18.48
N ASP A 100 10.87 -27.48 -17.60
CA ASP A 100 10.57 -27.97 -16.26
C ASP A 100 10.01 -26.84 -15.37
N ALA A 101 10.60 -25.64 -15.38
CA ALA A 101 10.06 -24.49 -14.65
C ALA A 101 8.60 -24.17 -15.01
N ARG A 102 8.28 -24.13 -16.31
CA ARG A 102 6.91 -23.90 -16.80
C ARG A 102 5.95 -25.02 -16.36
N THR A 103 6.45 -26.26 -16.32
CA THR A 103 5.67 -27.43 -15.88
C THR A 103 5.36 -27.35 -14.38
N VAL A 104 6.33 -26.95 -13.56
CA VAL A 104 6.15 -26.77 -12.11
C VAL A 104 5.13 -25.67 -11.82
N VAL A 105 5.22 -24.51 -12.47
CA VAL A 105 4.20 -23.45 -12.30
C VAL A 105 2.81 -23.95 -12.69
N ALA A 106 2.68 -24.69 -13.79
CA ALA A 106 1.38 -25.18 -14.27
C ALA A 106 0.75 -26.23 -13.34
N LYS A 107 1.56 -27.04 -12.64
CA LYS A 107 1.08 -28.12 -11.75
C LYS A 107 0.91 -27.68 -10.30
N GLU A 108 1.87 -26.93 -9.76
CA GLU A 108 1.99 -26.67 -8.32
C GLU A 108 1.64 -25.22 -7.93
N TYR A 109 1.91 -24.24 -8.80
CA TYR A 109 1.75 -22.81 -8.49
C TYR A 109 0.79 -22.09 -9.45
N ARG A 110 -0.18 -22.83 -10.00
CA ARG A 110 -1.10 -22.32 -11.03
C ARG A 110 -1.87 -21.10 -10.51
N ALA A 111 -1.88 -20.02 -11.30
CA ALA A 111 -2.48 -18.73 -10.96
C ALA A 111 -1.88 -18.01 -9.72
N ARG A 112 -0.86 -18.60 -9.10
CA ARG A 112 -0.15 -18.06 -7.93
C ARG A 112 1.20 -17.47 -8.32
N ILE A 113 1.93 -18.12 -9.23
CA ILE A 113 3.13 -17.57 -9.87
C ILE A 113 2.83 -17.24 -11.33
N ILE A 114 3.15 -16.02 -11.74
CA ILE A 114 3.06 -15.54 -13.12
C ILE A 114 4.46 -15.42 -13.68
N LEU A 115 4.71 -16.03 -14.84
CA LEU A 115 6.01 -16.01 -15.51
C LEU A 115 6.04 -14.92 -16.58
N TRP A 116 6.96 -13.97 -16.45
CA TRP A 116 7.18 -12.93 -17.47
C TRP A 116 8.56 -13.08 -18.10
N ASP A 117 8.58 -13.32 -19.40
CA ASP A 117 9.79 -13.30 -20.22
C ASP A 117 9.94 -11.94 -20.96
N ALA A 118 11.00 -11.79 -21.75
CA ALA A 118 11.26 -10.55 -22.48
C ALA A 118 10.11 -10.15 -23.42
N GLU A 119 9.38 -11.11 -23.99
CA GLU A 119 8.20 -10.81 -24.81
C GLU A 119 7.08 -10.20 -23.99
N LYS A 120 6.78 -10.83 -22.85
CA LYS A 120 5.73 -10.34 -21.97
C LYS A 120 6.08 -8.97 -21.40
N LEU A 121 7.32 -8.76 -20.98
CA LEU A 121 7.81 -7.46 -20.51
C LEU A 121 7.71 -6.37 -21.58
N ALA A 122 8.19 -6.62 -22.80
CA ALA A 122 8.11 -5.64 -23.89
C ALA A 122 6.66 -5.23 -24.17
N LYS A 123 5.74 -6.20 -24.22
CA LYS A 123 4.30 -5.94 -24.38
C LYS A 123 3.73 -5.13 -23.21
N THR A 124 4.09 -5.48 -21.97
CA THR A 124 3.63 -4.75 -20.79
C THR A 124 4.12 -3.30 -20.83
N PHE A 125 5.41 -3.06 -21.08
CA PHE A 125 5.97 -1.71 -21.16
C PHE A 125 5.33 -0.88 -22.28
N SER A 126 5.10 -1.47 -23.46
CA SER A 126 4.36 -0.80 -24.53
C SER A 126 2.91 -0.48 -24.15
N ASN A 127 2.19 -1.41 -23.53
CA ASN A 127 0.77 -1.21 -23.19
C ASN A 127 0.57 -0.09 -22.16
N TYR A 128 1.51 0.07 -21.24
CA TYR A 128 1.48 1.11 -20.21
C TYR A 128 2.22 2.39 -20.64
N GLY A 129 2.55 2.52 -21.94
CA GLY A 129 3.21 3.72 -22.47
C GLY A 129 4.49 4.08 -21.72
N ILE A 130 5.26 3.08 -21.28
CA ILE A 130 6.60 3.30 -20.72
C ILE A 130 7.49 3.73 -21.88
N GLU A 131 8.17 4.86 -21.73
CA GLU A 131 9.08 5.33 -22.77
C GLU A 131 10.17 4.30 -23.03
N VAL A 132 10.37 3.97 -24.31
CA VAL A 132 11.47 3.09 -24.66
C VAL A 132 12.75 3.82 -24.33
N PRO A 133 13.64 3.28 -23.47
CA PRO A 133 14.91 3.92 -23.21
C PRO A 133 15.60 4.22 -24.54
N GLU A 134 16.37 5.31 -24.56
CA GLU A 134 17.43 5.44 -25.54
C GLU A 134 18.50 4.39 -25.25
N ILE A 135 18.16 3.13 -25.53
CA ILE A 135 19.15 2.13 -25.86
C ILE A 135 19.67 2.62 -27.19
N LYS A 136 20.68 3.50 -27.13
CA LYS A 136 21.68 3.54 -28.19
C LYS A 136 21.97 2.07 -28.41
N PRO A 137 21.64 1.49 -29.59
CA PRO A 137 22.23 0.21 -29.89
C PRO A 137 23.70 0.49 -29.64
N GLN A 138 24.28 -0.18 -28.65
CA GLN A 138 25.61 -0.66 -28.87
C GLN A 138 25.44 -1.53 -30.13
N LYS A 139 25.49 -0.86 -31.30
CA LYS A 139 26.40 -1.29 -32.35
C LYS A 139 27.56 -1.82 -31.52
N PRO A 140 27.96 -3.10 -31.65
CA PRO A 140 29.29 -3.41 -31.19
C PRO A 140 30.13 -2.31 -31.82
N GLN A 141 30.57 -1.37 -30.99
CA GLN A 141 31.71 -0.58 -31.30
C GLN A 141 32.81 -1.63 -31.17
N GLU A 142 32.90 -2.48 -32.19
CA GLU A 142 34.13 -2.73 -32.90
C GLU A 142 34.51 -1.45 -33.65
N LYS A 143 34.47 -0.30 -32.99
CA LYS A 143 35.75 0.33 -32.77
C LYS A 143 36.19 -0.25 -31.45
N ALA A 144 37.00 -1.30 -31.51
CA ALA A 144 38.10 -1.35 -30.56
C ALA A 144 38.62 0.10 -30.56
N GLU A 145 38.33 0.85 -29.49
CA GLU A 145 39.08 2.08 -29.24
C GLU A 145 40.51 1.59 -29.38
N GLU A 146 41.18 1.99 -30.47
CA GLU A 146 42.55 1.60 -30.73
C GLU A 146 43.25 1.88 -29.42
N THR A 147 43.60 0.81 -28.69
CA THR A 147 44.43 0.98 -27.52
C THR A 147 45.64 1.71 -28.07
N SER A 148 45.91 2.91 -27.56
CA SER A 148 47.08 3.72 -27.94
C SER A 148 48.41 3.01 -27.62
N LEU A 149 48.33 1.76 -27.15
CA LEU A 149 49.40 0.84 -26.93
C LEU A 149 49.81 0.20 -28.25
N THR A 150 51.05 0.44 -28.62
CA THR A 150 51.73 -0.24 -29.72
C THR A 150 52.40 -1.51 -29.21
N LYS A 151 52.51 -2.49 -30.09
CA LYS A 151 53.23 -3.73 -29.81
C LYS A 151 54.73 -3.52 -30.06
N PHE A 152 55.54 -3.68 -29.01
CA PHE A 152 57.00 -3.66 -29.10
C PHE A 152 57.56 -5.08 -29.03
N GLU A 153 58.30 -5.47 -30.07
CA GLU A 153 59.10 -6.69 -30.07
C GLU A 153 60.43 -6.45 -29.32
N LEU A 154 60.74 -7.34 -28.39
CA LEU A 154 61.98 -7.36 -27.62
C LEU A 154 62.95 -8.38 -28.21
N ASP A 155 64.23 -8.00 -28.31
CA ASP A 155 65.35 -8.86 -28.76
C ASP A 155 65.74 -9.95 -27.75
N ALA A 156 65.10 -9.97 -26.58
CA ALA A 156 65.31 -10.93 -25.52
C ALA A 156 63.98 -11.21 -24.80
N PRO A 157 63.83 -12.38 -24.15
CA PRO A 157 62.61 -12.72 -23.44
C PRO A 157 62.44 -11.90 -22.15
N LEU A 158 61.20 -11.76 -21.68
CA LEU A 158 60.91 -11.20 -20.36
C LEU A 158 61.20 -12.21 -19.26
N LEU A 159 61.83 -11.75 -18.17
CA LEU A 159 61.97 -12.53 -16.94
C LEU A 159 60.65 -12.63 -16.19
N PHE A 160 59.85 -11.56 -16.14
CA PHE A 160 58.50 -11.58 -15.57
C PHE A 160 57.47 -11.12 -16.59
N GLU A 161 56.30 -11.76 -16.61
CA GLU A 161 55.22 -11.43 -17.54
C GLU A 161 54.68 -10.01 -17.26
N PHE A 162 54.58 -9.21 -18.32
CA PHE A 162 53.99 -7.87 -18.28
C PHE A 162 52.64 -7.86 -19.00
N SER A 163 51.64 -7.19 -18.43
CA SER A 163 50.33 -7.00 -19.05
C SER A 163 49.79 -5.61 -18.69
N PRO A 164 49.45 -4.76 -19.67
CA PRO A 164 48.78 -3.48 -19.44
C PRO A 164 47.50 -3.61 -18.64
N GLU A 165 46.75 -4.69 -18.83
CA GLU A 165 45.50 -4.95 -18.11
C GLU A 165 45.74 -5.19 -16.62
N ARG A 166 46.86 -5.83 -16.26
CA ARG A 166 47.27 -5.97 -14.85
C ARG A 166 47.64 -4.63 -14.24
N VAL A 167 48.37 -3.79 -14.97
CA VAL A 167 48.74 -2.43 -14.54
C VAL A 167 47.48 -1.58 -14.35
N LEU A 168 46.58 -1.56 -15.32
CA LEU A 168 45.32 -0.82 -15.25
C LEU A 168 44.45 -1.30 -14.10
N ARG A 169 44.38 -2.62 -13.86
CA ARG A 169 43.64 -3.19 -12.72
C ARG A 169 44.22 -2.75 -11.37
N ALA A 170 45.54 -2.73 -11.23
CA ALA A 170 46.20 -2.24 -10.03
C ALA A 170 45.89 -0.76 -9.79
N ILE A 171 45.96 0.05 -10.86
CA ILE A 171 45.63 1.47 -10.80
C ILE A 171 44.15 1.71 -10.46
N ALA A 172 43.23 0.98 -11.09
CA ALA A 172 41.81 1.09 -10.81
C ALA A 172 41.47 0.67 -9.37
N GLY A 173 42.11 -0.39 -8.85
CA GLY A 173 41.99 -0.79 -7.45
C GLY A 173 42.44 0.31 -6.49
N GLU A 174 43.56 0.97 -6.78
CA GLU A 174 44.05 2.10 -6.00
C GLU A 174 43.12 3.31 -6.09
N ALA A 175 42.60 3.60 -7.29
CA ALA A 175 41.68 4.69 -7.55
C ALA A 175 40.40 4.55 -6.74
N SER A 176 39.73 3.38 -6.77
CA SER A 176 38.51 3.14 -6.01
C SER A 176 38.73 3.13 -4.50
N ARG A 177 39.95 2.85 -4.03
CA ARG A 177 40.30 2.85 -2.61
C ARG A 177 40.52 4.26 -2.07
N LYS A 178 41.27 5.10 -2.80
CA LYS A 178 41.62 6.47 -2.37
C LYS A 178 40.57 7.50 -2.77
N TYR A 179 39.89 7.28 -3.87
CA TYR A 179 38.92 8.19 -4.47
C TYR A 179 37.61 7.45 -4.75
N PRO A 180 36.45 8.12 -4.75
CA PRO A 180 35.18 7.49 -5.09
C PRO A 180 35.02 7.27 -6.61
N ILE A 181 36.05 6.72 -7.28
CA ILE A 181 36.14 6.53 -8.74
C ILE A 181 35.93 5.05 -9.05
N LYS A 182 34.99 4.72 -9.95
CA LYS A 182 34.76 3.33 -10.34
C LYS A 182 35.79 2.88 -11.38
N PRO A 183 36.18 1.59 -11.42
CA PRO A 183 37.11 1.09 -12.42
C PRO A 183 36.67 1.36 -13.87
N GLU A 184 35.37 1.33 -14.11
CA GLU A 184 34.74 1.56 -15.42
C GLU A 184 34.94 3.00 -15.94
N ASP A 185 35.16 3.96 -15.03
CA ASP A 185 35.40 5.37 -15.38
C ASP A 185 36.84 5.64 -15.81
N ILE A 186 37.74 4.65 -15.69
CA ILE A 186 39.18 4.79 -15.92
C ILE A 186 39.56 4.12 -17.24
N LYS A 187 40.07 4.92 -18.17
CA LYS A 187 40.64 4.45 -19.43
C LYS A 187 42.12 4.79 -19.51
N LEU A 188 42.92 3.86 -19.99
CA LEU A 188 44.34 4.07 -20.23
C LEU A 188 44.55 4.87 -21.52
N SER A 189 45.16 6.05 -21.44
CA SER A 189 45.47 6.88 -22.62
C SER A 189 46.93 6.79 -23.03
N PHE A 190 47.84 6.55 -22.08
CA PHE A 190 49.28 6.42 -22.33
C PHE A 190 49.90 5.45 -21.32
N LEU A 191 50.85 4.63 -21.76
CA LEU A 191 51.60 3.72 -20.90
C LEU A 191 53.07 3.68 -21.31
N LYS A 192 53.96 4.16 -20.44
CA LYS A 192 55.40 4.01 -20.56
C LYS A 192 55.89 2.90 -19.65
N VAL A 193 56.67 1.97 -20.20
CA VAL A 193 57.19 0.81 -19.47
C VAL A 193 58.71 0.88 -19.40
N TYR A 194 59.23 0.80 -18.17
CA TYR A 194 60.66 0.73 -17.90
C TYR A 194 61.07 -0.74 -17.77
N LEU A 195 62.07 -1.12 -18.56
CA LEU A 195 62.67 -2.45 -18.57
C LEU A 195 64.12 -2.33 -18.12
N SER A 196 64.55 -3.23 -17.24
CA SER A 196 65.97 -3.38 -16.88
C SER A 196 66.53 -4.65 -17.50
N THR A 197 67.77 -4.63 -18.00
CA THR A 197 68.43 -5.86 -18.47
C THR A 197 68.93 -6.69 -17.30
N ALA A 198 68.69 -8.00 -17.35
CA ALA A 198 69.32 -8.99 -16.48
C ALA A 198 69.89 -10.15 -17.31
N TYR A 199 70.70 -11.00 -16.70
CA TYR A 199 71.32 -12.14 -17.37
C TYR A 199 71.06 -13.44 -16.62
N ILE A 200 70.53 -14.44 -17.33
CA ILE A 200 70.50 -15.83 -16.89
C ILE A 200 71.80 -16.48 -17.32
N ILE A 201 72.56 -17.03 -16.37
CA ILE A 201 73.86 -17.63 -16.63
C ILE A 201 73.89 -19.06 -16.12
N SER A 202 74.08 -20.03 -17.02
CA SER A 202 74.29 -21.44 -16.68
C SER A 202 75.76 -21.66 -16.34
N TRP A 203 76.04 -22.19 -15.15
CA TRP A 203 77.40 -22.33 -14.65
C TRP A 203 77.63 -23.72 -14.05
N SER A 204 78.90 -24.13 -14.00
CA SER A 204 79.36 -25.24 -13.18
C SER A 204 80.64 -24.89 -12.43
N ALA A 205 80.81 -25.44 -11.24
CA ALA A 205 82.02 -25.29 -10.43
C ALA A 205 82.61 -26.67 -10.13
N ARG A 206 83.92 -26.82 -10.34
CA ARG A 206 84.64 -28.08 -10.05
C ARG A 206 85.45 -27.97 -8.76
N LYS A 207 85.21 -28.90 -7.84
CA LYS A 207 85.95 -29.09 -6.60
C LYS A 207 86.42 -30.54 -6.50
N GLY A 208 87.66 -30.80 -6.93
CA GLY A 208 88.19 -32.16 -7.07
C GLY A 208 87.36 -32.96 -8.09
N GLU A 209 86.83 -34.11 -7.67
CA GLU A 209 85.96 -34.97 -8.49
C GLU A 209 84.47 -34.57 -8.47
N SER A 210 84.09 -33.62 -7.61
CA SER A 210 82.70 -33.12 -7.51
C SER A 210 82.45 -31.93 -8.45
N GLU A 211 81.33 -31.97 -9.16
CA GLU A 211 80.89 -30.90 -10.06
C GLU A 211 79.50 -30.40 -9.62
N GLU A 212 79.44 -29.15 -9.20
CA GLU A 212 78.19 -28.46 -8.89
C GLU A 212 77.73 -27.67 -10.13
N LYS A 213 76.42 -27.69 -10.42
CA LYS A 213 75.83 -26.96 -11.55
C LYS A 213 74.64 -26.15 -11.10
N GLY A 214 74.48 -24.97 -11.68
CA GLY A 214 73.38 -24.08 -11.36
C GLY A 214 73.05 -23.13 -12.50
N LYS A 215 71.91 -22.44 -12.35
CA LYS A 215 71.56 -21.29 -13.18
C LYS A 215 71.41 -20.08 -12.28
N ALA A 216 72.18 -19.04 -12.57
CA ALA A 216 72.11 -17.79 -11.85
C ALA A 216 71.28 -16.75 -12.61
N VAL A 217 70.71 -15.79 -11.87
CA VAL A 217 70.21 -14.54 -12.45
C VAL A 217 71.00 -13.39 -11.86
N VAL A 218 71.62 -12.58 -12.72
CA VAL A 218 72.37 -11.37 -12.36
C VAL A 218 71.54 -10.17 -12.77
N PHE A 219 71.06 -9.40 -11.79
CA PHE A 219 70.25 -8.19 -12.02
C PHE A 219 71.10 -6.92 -11.99
N SER A 220 72.02 -6.82 -11.04
CA SER A 220 72.96 -5.71 -10.83
C SER A 220 74.17 -6.19 -10.01
N GLU A 221 75.14 -5.31 -9.75
CA GLU A 221 76.30 -5.62 -8.88
C GLU A 221 75.88 -6.11 -7.49
N GLU A 222 74.81 -5.56 -6.93
CA GLU A 222 74.32 -5.85 -5.58
C GLU A 222 73.31 -7.01 -5.53
N LYS A 223 72.72 -7.40 -6.66
CA LYS A 223 71.59 -8.34 -6.71
C LYS A 223 71.86 -9.50 -7.65
N ILE A 224 72.41 -10.58 -7.07
CA ILE A 224 72.80 -11.81 -7.77
C ILE A 224 72.19 -13.02 -7.06
N VAL A 225 71.45 -13.85 -7.81
CA VAL A 225 70.86 -15.09 -7.31
C VAL A 225 71.56 -16.28 -7.96
N PRO A 226 72.52 -16.96 -7.29
CA PRO A 226 73.35 -17.99 -7.90
C PRO A 226 72.63 -19.28 -8.30
N HIS A 227 71.58 -19.67 -7.55
CA HIS A 227 70.77 -20.87 -7.79
C HIS A 227 69.31 -20.49 -8.08
N ALA A 228 69.10 -19.64 -9.08
CA ALA A 228 67.77 -19.15 -9.46
C ALA A 228 66.84 -20.27 -9.94
N ASN A 229 67.37 -21.42 -10.38
CA ASN A 229 66.58 -22.61 -10.72
C ASN A 229 65.92 -23.29 -9.51
N SER A 230 66.37 -23.00 -8.29
CA SER A 230 65.80 -23.50 -7.03
C SER A 230 65.15 -22.40 -6.20
N ASP A 231 65.15 -21.15 -6.68
CA ASP A 231 64.55 -20.02 -5.98
C ASP A 231 63.02 -20.03 -6.15
N PRO A 232 62.22 -19.91 -5.07
CA PRO A 232 60.76 -19.98 -5.15
C PRO A 232 60.11 -18.95 -6.08
N LYS A 233 60.73 -17.78 -6.27
CA LYS A 233 60.21 -16.70 -7.11
C LYS A 233 60.76 -16.76 -8.53
N LEU A 234 61.98 -17.27 -8.73
CA LEU A 234 62.67 -17.25 -10.03
C LEU A 234 62.70 -18.58 -10.77
N ALA A 235 62.50 -19.73 -10.13
CA ALA A 235 62.62 -21.03 -10.78
C ALA A 235 61.71 -21.17 -12.03
N THR A 236 60.43 -20.79 -11.90
CA THR A 236 59.46 -20.83 -13.01
C THR A 236 59.74 -19.77 -14.07
N PRO A 237 59.92 -18.47 -13.72
CA PRO A 237 60.21 -17.46 -14.74
C PRO A 237 61.53 -17.68 -15.48
N VAL A 238 62.59 -18.15 -14.81
CA VAL A 238 63.87 -18.53 -15.44
C VAL A 238 63.67 -19.68 -16.42
N LYS A 239 62.91 -20.72 -16.03
CA LYS A 239 62.61 -21.84 -16.94
C LYS A 239 61.85 -21.36 -18.18
N LYS A 240 60.86 -20.48 -18.03
CA LYS A 240 60.10 -19.89 -19.15
C LYS A 240 60.98 -19.02 -20.05
N ALA A 241 61.80 -18.14 -19.48
CA ALA A 241 62.67 -17.25 -20.25
C ALA A 241 63.73 -18.02 -21.06
N LEU A 242 64.22 -19.16 -20.56
CA LEU A 242 65.15 -20.00 -21.33
C LEU A 242 64.51 -20.67 -22.54
N LEU A 243 63.20 -20.95 -22.52
CA LEU A 243 62.46 -21.55 -23.64
C LEU A 243 62.11 -20.57 -24.75
N ASN A 244 62.15 -19.26 -24.48
CA ASN A 244 61.76 -18.21 -25.43
C ASN A 244 62.96 -17.34 -25.80
N ASP A 245 63.13 -16.99 -27.06
CA ASP A 245 64.25 -16.12 -27.48
C ASP A 245 63.85 -14.66 -27.62
N ARG A 246 62.55 -14.38 -27.66
CA ARG A 246 61.97 -13.04 -27.79
C ARG A 246 60.73 -12.91 -26.93
N SER A 247 60.29 -11.67 -26.70
CA SER A 247 59.03 -11.38 -26.04
C SER A 247 58.43 -10.11 -26.61
N GLU A 248 57.16 -9.88 -26.30
CA GLU A 248 56.40 -8.75 -26.82
C GLU A 248 55.74 -8.04 -25.64
N ILE A 249 55.73 -6.72 -25.68
CA ILE A 249 54.98 -5.90 -24.73
C ILE A 249 54.08 -4.92 -25.48
N ASN A 250 52.92 -4.65 -24.90
CA ASN A 250 52.03 -3.60 -25.38
C ASN A 250 52.24 -2.36 -24.52
N ALA A 251 52.69 -1.26 -25.11
CA ALA A 251 52.93 0.01 -24.43
C ALA A 251 52.84 1.16 -25.44
N THR A 252 52.65 2.39 -24.98
CA THR A 252 52.81 3.56 -25.85
C THR A 252 54.30 3.91 -26.01
N GLU A 253 55.08 3.74 -24.94
CA GLU A 253 56.53 3.98 -24.93
C GLU A 253 57.25 2.91 -24.11
N ARG A 254 58.52 2.61 -24.45
CA ARG A 254 59.40 1.77 -23.63
C ARG A 254 60.74 2.43 -23.43
N GLU A 255 61.30 2.23 -22.23
CA GLU A 255 62.66 2.66 -21.87
C GLU A 255 63.44 1.46 -21.33
N ILE A 256 64.67 1.29 -21.79
CA ILE A 256 65.52 0.15 -21.41
C ILE A 256 66.76 0.66 -20.69
N GLU A 257 66.87 0.31 -19.42
CA GLU A 257 68.07 0.53 -18.63
C GLU A 257 68.94 -0.72 -18.67
N SER A 258 70.22 -0.53 -19.03
CA SER A 258 71.21 -1.62 -19.06
C SER A 258 72.23 -1.42 -17.96
N PRO A 259 71.95 -1.83 -16.70
CA PRO A 259 72.83 -1.58 -15.57
C PRO A 259 74.16 -2.31 -15.66
N LEU A 260 74.24 -3.38 -16.46
CA LEU A 260 75.43 -4.20 -16.64
C LEU A 260 75.58 -4.66 -18.09
N SER A 261 76.81 -4.71 -18.56
CA SER A 261 77.18 -5.43 -19.78
C SER A 261 77.17 -6.96 -19.55
N PRO A 262 77.08 -7.76 -20.63
CA PRO A 262 77.12 -9.21 -20.52
C PRO A 262 78.41 -9.76 -19.90
N SER A 263 79.54 -9.04 -20.04
CA SER A 263 80.84 -9.44 -19.50
C SER A 263 80.96 -9.12 -18.02
N GLU A 264 80.45 -7.95 -17.59
CA GLU A 264 80.40 -7.58 -16.17
C GLU A 264 79.51 -8.55 -15.39
N ALA A 265 78.37 -8.97 -15.96
CA ALA A 265 77.50 -9.96 -15.32
C ALA A 265 78.20 -11.31 -15.07
N VAL A 266 79.06 -11.75 -15.99
CA VAL A 266 79.86 -12.98 -15.82
C VAL A 266 80.92 -12.81 -14.74
N LEU A 267 81.63 -11.67 -14.73
CA LEU A 267 82.66 -11.37 -13.74
C LEU A 267 82.05 -11.33 -12.32
N LEU A 268 80.95 -10.59 -12.16
CA LEU A 268 80.21 -10.48 -10.90
C LEU A 268 79.72 -11.83 -10.39
N LEU A 269 79.19 -12.67 -11.28
CA LEU A 269 78.75 -14.01 -10.91
C LEU A 269 79.94 -14.90 -10.48
N LYS A 270 81.04 -14.89 -11.23
CA LYS A 270 82.25 -15.67 -10.89
C LYS A 270 82.82 -15.26 -9.54
N ASN A 271 82.92 -13.97 -9.27
CA ASN A 271 83.36 -13.44 -7.98
C ASN A 271 82.41 -13.89 -6.85
N THR A 272 81.09 -13.75 -7.06
CA THR A 272 80.07 -14.18 -6.08
C THR A 272 80.13 -15.68 -5.78
N LEU A 273 80.26 -16.51 -6.82
CA LEU A 273 80.35 -17.97 -6.69
C LEU A 273 81.69 -18.40 -6.07
N SER A 274 82.79 -17.74 -6.44
CA SER A 274 84.13 -17.97 -5.89
C SER A 274 84.11 -17.77 -4.37
N GLY A 275 83.55 -16.64 -3.92
CA GLY A 275 83.38 -16.34 -2.49
C GLY A 275 82.44 -17.31 -1.78
N LYS A 276 81.31 -17.69 -2.38
CA LYS A 276 80.33 -18.61 -1.75
C LYS A 276 80.80 -20.06 -1.68
N LEU A 277 81.51 -20.55 -2.70
CA LEU A 277 81.94 -21.96 -2.82
C LEU A 277 83.38 -22.18 -2.32
N GLY A 278 84.14 -21.10 -2.08
CA GLY A 278 85.54 -21.16 -1.66
C GLY A 278 86.46 -21.73 -2.74
N LEU A 279 86.20 -21.37 -4.00
CA LEU A 279 86.91 -21.90 -5.18
C LEU A 279 87.48 -20.74 -6.01
N PRO A 280 88.69 -20.87 -6.60
CA PRO A 280 89.19 -19.86 -7.53
C PRO A 280 88.24 -19.65 -8.72
N GLU A 281 88.15 -18.43 -9.25
CA GLU A 281 87.31 -18.11 -10.41
C GLU A 281 87.62 -18.95 -11.66
N SER A 282 88.85 -19.45 -11.78
CA SER A 282 89.29 -20.38 -12.84
C SER A 282 88.57 -21.71 -12.82
N ASN A 283 88.03 -22.12 -11.66
CA ASN A 283 87.30 -23.37 -11.47
C ASN A 283 85.81 -23.25 -11.76
N ILE A 284 85.33 -22.04 -12.06
CA ILE A 284 83.95 -21.75 -12.42
C ILE A 284 83.86 -21.61 -13.95
N THR A 285 83.13 -22.53 -14.56
CA THR A 285 82.88 -22.56 -16.00
C THR A 285 81.50 -22.00 -16.30
N ILE A 286 81.42 -21.06 -17.24
CA ILE A 286 80.16 -20.55 -17.76
C ILE A 286 79.83 -21.30 -19.04
N HIS A 287 78.67 -21.95 -19.08
CA HIS A 287 78.23 -22.75 -20.23
C HIS A 287 77.39 -21.92 -21.20
N GLU A 288 76.52 -21.09 -20.65
CA GLU A 288 75.54 -20.34 -21.43
C GLU A 288 75.22 -19.02 -20.72
N ARG A 289 75.00 -17.97 -21.50
CA ARG A 289 74.48 -16.69 -21.02
C ARG A 289 73.29 -16.29 -21.88
N LYS A 290 72.20 -15.88 -21.25
CA LYS A 290 71.00 -15.39 -21.92
C LYS A 290 70.59 -14.04 -21.32
N LYS A 291 70.50 -13.02 -22.17
CA LYS A 291 69.94 -11.71 -21.80
C LYS A 291 68.43 -11.88 -21.59
N VAL A 292 67.89 -11.22 -20.58
CA VAL A 292 66.45 -11.14 -20.32
C VAL A 292 66.08 -9.71 -19.93
N TYR A 293 64.84 -9.31 -20.18
CA TYR A 293 64.31 -8.02 -19.73
C TYR A 293 63.42 -8.19 -18.51
N MET A 294 63.58 -7.31 -17.52
CA MET A 294 62.77 -7.28 -16.31
C MET A 294 61.96 -5.98 -16.28
N PRO A 295 60.62 -6.04 -16.36
CA PRO A 295 59.78 -4.86 -16.13
C PRO A 295 59.95 -4.36 -14.69
N THR A 296 60.32 -3.09 -14.52
CA THR A 296 60.60 -2.49 -13.21
C THR A 296 59.54 -1.47 -12.80
N LYS A 297 59.12 -0.61 -13.73
CA LYS A 297 58.21 0.51 -13.48
C LYS A 297 57.28 0.71 -14.67
N ALA A 298 56.04 1.11 -14.40
CA ALA A 298 55.11 1.58 -15.43
C ALA A 298 54.58 2.97 -15.05
N GLU A 299 54.58 3.90 -15.99
CA GLU A 299 53.94 5.21 -15.87
C GLU A 299 52.75 5.28 -16.81
N ALA A 300 51.59 5.65 -16.28
CA ALA A 300 50.34 5.69 -17.00
C ALA A 300 49.71 7.07 -16.95
N GLU A 301 49.24 7.56 -18.09
CA GLU A 301 48.24 8.63 -18.12
C GLU A 301 46.86 8.02 -18.34
N LEU A 302 45.89 8.49 -17.58
CA LEU A 302 44.54 7.96 -17.53
C LEU A 302 43.55 9.05 -17.89
N LYS A 303 42.51 8.66 -18.64
CA LYS A 303 41.27 9.41 -18.73
C LYS A 303 40.31 8.90 -17.67
N VAL A 304 39.83 9.77 -16.81
CA VAL A 304 38.97 9.44 -15.66
C VAL A 304 37.66 10.21 -15.80
N GLY A 305 36.69 9.63 -16.51
CA GLY A 305 35.51 10.36 -16.98
C GLY A 305 35.91 11.56 -17.87
N ALA A 306 35.54 12.77 -17.43
CA ALA A 306 35.93 14.04 -18.05
C ALA A 306 37.31 14.56 -17.60
N ASN A 307 37.91 13.94 -16.58
CA ASN A 307 39.19 14.35 -16.00
C ASN A 307 40.37 13.54 -16.54
N ARG A 308 41.59 13.91 -16.13
CA ARG A 308 42.82 13.18 -16.42
C ARG A 308 43.61 12.92 -15.14
N ALA A 309 44.30 11.80 -15.08
CA ALA A 309 45.13 11.41 -13.95
C ALA A 309 46.45 10.82 -14.42
N ARG A 310 47.44 10.81 -13.53
CA ARG A 310 48.71 10.12 -13.73
C ARG A 310 48.94 9.10 -12.63
N ALA A 311 49.46 7.95 -13.01
CA ALA A 311 49.80 6.89 -12.09
C ALA A 311 51.19 6.35 -12.37
N VAL A 312 51.89 5.99 -11.30
CA VAL A 312 53.17 5.29 -11.35
C VAL A 312 53.00 3.97 -10.62
N VAL A 313 53.43 2.87 -11.24
CA VAL A 313 53.34 1.52 -10.68
C VAL A 313 54.75 0.93 -10.60
N ASP A 314 55.20 0.59 -9.40
CA ASP A 314 56.39 -0.25 -9.22
C ASP A 314 56.01 -1.71 -9.43
N LEU A 315 56.57 -2.33 -10.48
CA LEU A 315 56.22 -3.70 -10.88
C LEU A 315 56.93 -4.77 -10.04
N ASN A 316 57.98 -4.40 -9.27
CA ASN A 316 58.70 -5.33 -8.40
C ASN A 316 57.93 -5.61 -7.10
N ILE A 317 57.31 -4.58 -6.53
CA ILE A 317 56.56 -4.65 -5.26
C ILE A 317 55.04 -4.50 -5.45
N ASN A 318 54.59 -4.19 -6.67
CA ASN A 318 53.20 -3.96 -7.04
C ASN A 318 52.55 -2.80 -6.25
N GLU A 319 53.30 -1.73 -6.02
CA GLU A 319 52.83 -0.51 -5.37
C GLU A 319 52.38 0.52 -6.41
N VAL A 320 51.28 1.22 -6.13
CA VAL A 320 50.68 2.22 -7.04
C VAL A 320 50.67 3.59 -6.37
N TRP A 321 51.31 4.56 -7.02
CA TRP A 321 51.17 5.99 -6.71
C TRP A 321 50.25 6.62 -7.74
N LEU A 322 49.04 6.98 -7.30
CA LEU A 322 48.02 7.63 -8.10
C LEU A 322 47.66 8.96 -7.44
N GLU A 323 47.67 10.03 -8.23
CA GLU A 323 47.22 11.35 -7.82
C GLU A 323 46.15 11.84 -8.79
N VAL A 324 44.97 12.17 -8.25
CA VAL A 324 43.83 12.71 -8.99
C VAL A 324 43.31 13.93 -8.26
N SER A 325 43.28 15.08 -8.94
CA SER A 325 42.64 16.30 -8.44
C SER A 325 41.17 16.32 -8.83
N GLU A 326 40.32 16.91 -7.99
CA GLU A 326 38.93 17.16 -8.36
C GLU A 326 38.84 18.15 -9.53
N LEU A 327 37.81 18.01 -10.37
CA LEU A 327 37.52 18.97 -11.42
C LEU A 327 37.19 20.35 -10.81
N PRO A 328 37.48 21.46 -11.51
CA PRO A 328 37.21 22.81 -11.02
C PRO A 328 35.70 23.12 -11.01
N ASP A 329 35.29 24.07 -10.16
CA ASP A 329 33.88 24.51 -10.04
C ASP A 329 33.28 24.95 -11.39
N GLU A 330 34.08 25.62 -12.23
CA GLU A 330 33.71 26.09 -13.57
C GLU A 330 33.22 24.95 -14.48
N TYR A 331 33.79 23.75 -14.35
CA TYR A 331 33.35 22.57 -15.12
C TYR A 331 31.90 22.23 -14.78
N PHE A 332 31.58 22.13 -13.48
CA PHE A 332 30.25 21.73 -13.03
C PHE A 332 29.19 22.78 -13.34
N LEU A 333 29.52 24.06 -13.16
CA LEU A 333 28.62 25.16 -13.52
C LEU A 333 28.29 25.14 -15.01
N ARG A 334 29.30 24.98 -15.88
CA ARG A 334 29.09 24.88 -17.32
C ARG A 334 28.23 23.68 -17.69
N THR A 335 28.52 22.51 -17.12
CA THR A 335 27.74 21.29 -17.38
C THR A 335 26.28 21.44 -16.93
N VAL A 336 26.01 22.07 -15.78
CA VAL A 336 24.63 22.34 -15.34
C VAL A 336 23.92 23.29 -16.31
N THR A 337 24.58 24.35 -16.76
CA THR A 337 24.00 25.27 -17.75
C THR A 337 23.66 24.56 -19.06
N GLU A 338 24.55 23.71 -19.57
CA GLU A 338 24.30 22.90 -20.78
C GLU A 338 23.08 22.00 -20.60
N ILE A 339 22.99 21.27 -19.47
CA ILE A 339 21.86 20.37 -19.17
C ILE A 339 20.54 21.15 -19.07
N LEU A 340 20.53 22.30 -18.40
CA LEU A 340 19.32 23.11 -18.24
C LEU A 340 18.88 23.73 -19.58
N MET A 341 19.82 24.19 -20.40
CA MET A 341 19.50 24.69 -21.75
C MET A 341 18.92 23.61 -22.65
N GLU A 342 19.43 22.38 -22.58
CA GLU A 342 18.91 21.25 -23.35
C GLU A 342 17.53 20.81 -22.86
N LYS A 343 17.34 20.68 -21.53
CA LYS A 343 16.13 20.12 -20.94
C LYS A 343 14.96 21.11 -20.84
N ILE A 344 15.24 22.36 -20.46
CA ILE A 344 14.22 23.36 -20.13
C ILE A 344 14.38 24.69 -20.88
N GLY A 345 15.44 24.84 -21.68
CA GLY A 345 15.69 26.05 -22.49
C GLY A 345 16.05 27.29 -21.68
N GLU A 346 16.56 27.14 -20.45
CA GLU A 346 16.87 28.24 -19.55
C GLU A 346 18.28 28.17 -18.97
N GLU A 347 18.89 29.34 -18.78
CA GLU A 347 20.14 29.49 -18.05
C GLU A 347 19.89 29.74 -16.54
N PRO A 348 20.83 29.33 -15.66
CA PRO A 348 20.78 29.69 -14.25
C PRO A 348 20.81 31.20 -14.00
N LEU A 349 19.91 31.71 -13.17
CA LEU A 349 19.97 33.08 -12.65
C LEU A 349 20.86 33.17 -11.39
N GLU A 350 20.81 32.14 -10.56
CA GLU A 350 21.64 31.97 -9.37
C GLU A 350 22.11 30.53 -9.32
N SER A 351 23.40 30.32 -9.03
CA SER A 351 23.99 29.00 -8.82
C SER A 351 24.88 29.02 -7.60
N LYS A 352 24.77 27.97 -6.78
CA LYS A 352 25.63 27.71 -5.62
C LYS A 352 26.26 26.34 -5.79
N ILE A 353 27.48 26.20 -5.27
CA ILE A 353 28.25 24.97 -5.31
C ILE A 353 28.67 24.56 -3.90
N GLU A 354 28.47 23.29 -3.58
CA GLU A 354 28.86 22.67 -2.31
C GLU A 354 29.71 21.43 -2.59
N ARG A 355 30.84 21.29 -1.90
CA ARG A 355 31.73 20.14 -2.01
C ARG A 355 31.71 19.34 -0.72
N ASN A 356 31.54 18.02 -0.83
CA ASN A 356 31.57 17.12 0.32
C ASN A 356 32.05 15.72 -0.11
N ASN A 357 33.16 15.25 0.47
CA ASN A 357 33.69 13.90 0.30
C ASN A 357 33.78 13.43 -1.17
N GLY A 358 34.37 14.24 -2.05
CA GLY A 358 34.50 13.89 -3.47
C GLY A 358 33.21 13.97 -4.28
N LYS A 359 32.15 14.55 -3.72
CA LYS A 359 30.89 14.86 -4.41
C LYS A 359 30.73 16.37 -4.51
N VAL A 360 30.19 16.82 -5.63
CA VAL A 360 29.91 18.22 -5.90
C VAL A 360 28.42 18.39 -6.13
N LYS A 361 27.77 19.24 -5.35
CA LYS A 361 26.37 19.60 -5.53
C LYS A 361 26.30 21.01 -6.10
N VAL A 362 25.60 21.17 -7.21
CA VAL A 362 25.30 22.46 -7.83
C VAL A 362 23.79 22.66 -7.78
N PHE A 363 23.34 23.75 -7.20
CA PHE A 363 21.91 24.03 -7.05
C PHE A 363 21.62 25.51 -7.18
N GLY A 364 20.38 25.83 -7.52
CA GLY A 364 20.01 27.20 -7.80
C GLY A 364 18.64 27.32 -8.41
N LYS A 365 18.43 28.42 -9.13
CA LYS A 365 17.16 28.74 -9.79
C LYS A 365 17.39 29.35 -11.17
N THR A 366 16.50 29.04 -12.09
CA THR A 366 16.33 29.71 -13.37
C THR A 366 15.16 30.71 -13.27
N LYS A 367 14.64 31.19 -14.41
CA LYS A 367 13.46 32.04 -14.42
C LYS A 367 12.22 31.29 -13.90
N ARG A 368 12.04 30.03 -14.29
CA ARG A 368 10.86 29.23 -13.95
C ARG A 368 11.12 28.02 -13.05
N PHE A 369 12.36 27.58 -12.87
CA PHE A 369 12.67 26.31 -12.20
C PHE A 369 13.64 26.48 -11.04
N ASN A 370 13.51 25.64 -10.02
CA ASN A 370 14.59 25.32 -9.09
C ASN A 370 15.33 24.08 -9.59
N PHE A 371 16.65 24.03 -9.46
CA PHE A 371 17.43 22.87 -9.89
C PHE A 371 18.45 22.43 -8.85
N GLU A 372 18.74 21.13 -8.86
CA GLU A 372 19.80 20.51 -8.06
C GLU A 372 20.45 19.37 -8.86
N PHE A 373 21.76 19.46 -9.05
CA PHE A 373 22.58 18.42 -9.66
C PHE A 373 23.68 17.99 -8.70
N LYS A 374 23.94 16.69 -8.63
CA LYS A 374 25.06 16.12 -7.88
C LYS A 374 25.98 15.39 -8.84
N PHE A 375 27.26 15.61 -8.68
CA PHE A 375 28.32 15.06 -9.50
C PHE A 375 29.35 14.31 -8.67
N ASN A 376 30.05 13.39 -9.31
CA ASN A 376 31.34 12.92 -8.82
C ASN A 376 32.40 14.00 -9.08
N GLY A 377 33.06 14.46 -8.02
CA GLY A 377 34.06 15.54 -8.07
C GLY A 377 35.29 15.21 -8.90
N TYR A 378 35.63 13.92 -9.03
CA TYR A 378 36.83 13.47 -9.74
C TYR A 378 36.55 13.10 -11.19
N THR A 379 35.41 12.48 -11.50
CA THR A 379 35.08 12.02 -12.85
C THR A 379 34.23 13.02 -13.65
N GLY A 380 33.51 13.91 -12.97
CA GLY A 380 32.54 14.82 -13.60
C GLY A 380 31.20 14.18 -13.95
N ALA A 381 31.00 12.89 -13.61
CA ALA A 381 29.76 12.18 -13.90
C ALA A 381 28.58 12.69 -13.07
N VAL A 382 27.42 12.86 -13.70
CA VAL A 382 26.16 13.21 -13.03
C VAL A 382 25.65 11.99 -12.26
N VAL A 383 25.49 12.15 -10.96
CA VAL A 383 24.94 11.13 -10.04
C VAL A 383 23.45 11.37 -9.81
N TYR A 384 23.04 12.64 -9.81
CA TYR A 384 21.66 13.07 -9.60
C TYR A 384 21.42 14.37 -10.34
N GLY A 385 20.22 14.56 -10.87
CA GLY A 385 19.80 15.81 -11.48
C GLY A 385 18.30 15.97 -11.42
N GLU A 386 17.84 17.07 -10.83
CA GLU A 386 16.44 17.48 -10.88
C GLU A 386 16.33 18.95 -11.26
N SER A 387 15.23 19.26 -11.94
CA SER A 387 14.72 20.59 -12.21
C SER A 387 13.24 20.54 -11.87
N ILE A 388 12.70 21.50 -11.13
CA ILE A 388 11.28 21.51 -10.73
C ILE A 388 10.75 22.93 -10.89
N ILE A 389 9.65 23.08 -11.62
CA ILE A 389 8.98 24.37 -11.83
C ILE A 389 8.54 24.98 -10.47
N THR A 390 8.75 26.28 -10.32
CA THR A 390 8.30 27.03 -9.14
C THR A 390 6.78 27.19 -9.14
N ASP A 391 6.20 27.39 -7.96
CA ASP A 391 4.74 27.55 -7.85
C ASP A 391 4.26 28.83 -8.54
N GLU A 392 5.07 29.90 -8.48
CA GLU A 392 4.82 31.15 -9.20
C GLU A 392 4.84 30.94 -10.71
N ALA A 393 5.85 30.24 -11.23
CA ALA A 393 5.97 29.97 -12.65
C ALA A 393 4.88 29.03 -13.17
N LEU A 394 4.46 28.05 -12.37
CA LEU A 394 3.32 27.20 -12.69
C LEU A 394 2.03 28.01 -12.79
N ARG A 395 1.75 28.90 -11.83
CA ARG A 395 0.56 29.78 -11.88
C ARG A 395 0.61 30.73 -13.07
N GLU A 396 1.76 31.35 -13.33
CA GLU A 396 1.96 32.25 -14.49
C GLU A 396 1.77 31.50 -15.80
N PHE A 397 2.31 30.27 -15.91
CA PHE A 397 2.13 29.40 -17.07
C PHE A 397 0.64 29.09 -17.31
N ILE A 398 -0.11 28.73 -16.27
CA ILE A 398 -1.54 28.44 -16.39
C ILE A 398 -2.34 29.69 -16.76
N SER A 399 -2.09 30.83 -16.11
CA SER A 399 -2.76 32.11 -16.46
C SER A 399 -2.40 32.61 -17.85
N SER A 400 -1.20 32.33 -18.37
CA SER A 400 -0.84 32.66 -19.75
C SER A 400 -1.49 31.73 -20.76
N THR A 401 -1.68 30.46 -20.41
CA THR A 401 -2.29 29.45 -21.29
C THR A 401 -3.81 29.61 -21.34
N TYR A 402 -4.43 29.95 -20.20
CA TYR A 402 -5.86 30.22 -20.07
C TYR A 402 -6.10 31.60 -19.43
N PRO A 403 -6.01 32.70 -20.21
CA PRO A 403 -6.13 34.06 -19.70
C PRO A 403 -7.48 34.39 -19.06
N GLU A 404 -8.55 33.77 -19.55
CA GLU A 404 -9.91 33.91 -19.01
C GLU A 404 -10.24 32.82 -17.97
N GLY A 405 -9.29 31.93 -17.69
CA GLY A 405 -9.47 30.81 -16.77
C GLY A 405 -9.23 31.18 -15.32
N THR A 406 -10.04 30.61 -14.44
CA THR A 406 -9.83 30.69 -12.99
C THR A 406 -9.25 29.37 -12.52
N ILE A 407 -8.08 29.39 -11.88
CA ILE A 407 -7.49 28.21 -11.26
C ILE A 407 -8.36 27.80 -10.08
N LEU A 408 -9.02 26.65 -10.18
CA LEU A 408 -9.87 26.10 -9.12
C LEU A 408 -9.05 25.32 -8.09
N ASN A 409 -8.09 24.53 -8.58
CA ASN A 409 -7.24 23.68 -7.76
C ASN A 409 -5.90 23.37 -8.46
N ILE A 410 -4.86 23.13 -7.65
CA ILE A 410 -3.56 22.62 -8.11
C ILE A 410 -3.16 21.48 -7.17
N GLU A 411 -3.15 20.26 -7.68
CA GLU A 411 -2.64 19.09 -6.96
C GLU A 411 -1.20 18.80 -7.43
N LYS A 412 -0.21 19.06 -6.58
CA LYS A 412 1.22 18.91 -6.91
C LYS A 412 1.77 17.58 -6.39
N GLY A 413 2.19 16.71 -7.32
CA GLY A 413 3.02 15.54 -7.05
C GLY A 413 4.52 15.86 -7.08
N LYS A 414 5.37 14.82 -7.10
CA LYS A 414 6.85 15.00 -7.17
C LYS A 414 7.32 15.52 -8.52
N LYS A 415 6.78 14.95 -9.61
CA LYS A 415 7.19 15.25 -11.00
C LYS A 415 6.07 15.83 -11.87
N VAL A 416 4.83 15.72 -11.41
CA VAL A 416 3.64 16.12 -12.17
C VAL A 416 2.73 16.92 -11.26
N ALA A 417 2.09 17.96 -11.78
CA ALA A 417 0.93 18.59 -11.16
C ALA A 417 -0.31 18.40 -12.03
N ILE A 418 -1.45 18.19 -11.37
CA ILE A 418 -2.75 18.26 -12.02
C ILE A 418 -3.39 19.60 -11.66
N VAL A 419 -3.81 20.35 -12.66
CA VAL A 419 -4.40 21.68 -12.51
C VAL A 419 -5.81 21.69 -13.05
N GLU A 420 -6.75 22.17 -12.24
CA GLU A 420 -8.15 22.35 -12.61
C GLU A 420 -8.39 23.82 -12.95
N VAL A 421 -8.78 24.11 -14.20
CA VAL A 421 -9.00 25.48 -14.70
C VAL A 421 -10.46 25.64 -15.10
N GLY A 422 -11.18 26.50 -14.37
CA GLY A 422 -12.55 26.86 -14.67
C GLY A 422 -12.61 27.88 -15.81
N LEU A 423 -13.31 27.51 -16.89
CA LEU A 423 -13.63 28.33 -18.05
C LEU A 423 -15.15 28.50 -18.16
N LYS A 424 -15.58 29.41 -19.04
CA LYS A 424 -17.02 29.62 -19.32
C LYS A 424 -17.71 28.38 -19.89
N GLU A 425 -16.99 27.57 -20.67
CA GLU A 425 -17.52 26.39 -21.35
C GLU A 425 -17.38 25.09 -20.53
N GLY A 426 -16.60 25.09 -19.45
CA GLY A 426 -16.31 23.89 -18.67
C GLY A 426 -15.11 24.03 -17.74
N ILE A 427 -14.67 22.92 -17.17
CA ILE A 427 -13.46 22.86 -16.36
C ILE A 427 -12.43 22.00 -17.08
N VAL A 428 -11.30 22.59 -17.47
CA VAL A 428 -10.20 21.88 -18.12
C VAL A 428 -9.29 21.28 -17.06
N ILE A 429 -8.95 20.02 -17.24
CA ILE A 429 -8.02 19.29 -16.37
C ILE A 429 -6.69 19.16 -17.11
N LEU A 430 -5.63 19.73 -16.54
CA LEU A 430 -4.30 19.79 -17.12
C LEU A 430 -3.35 18.90 -16.33
N GLU A 431 -2.55 18.12 -17.04
CA GLU A 431 -1.36 17.49 -16.49
C GLU A 431 -0.15 18.33 -16.88
N VAL A 432 0.63 18.81 -15.92
CA VAL A 432 1.85 19.57 -16.14
C VAL A 432 3.04 18.78 -15.62
N ASN A 433 4.00 18.47 -16.49
CA ASN A 433 5.28 17.92 -16.10
C ASN A 433 6.13 19.01 -15.43
N LEU A 434 6.37 18.85 -14.14
CA LEU A 434 7.10 19.81 -13.32
C LEU A 434 8.59 19.86 -13.67
N GLU A 435 9.14 18.83 -14.32
CA GLU A 435 10.56 18.74 -14.62
C GLU A 435 10.99 19.55 -15.85
N ASN A 436 10.08 19.73 -16.81
CA ASN A 436 10.35 20.43 -18.07
C ASN A 436 9.31 21.51 -18.43
N GLY A 437 8.18 21.57 -17.71
CA GLY A 437 7.11 22.53 -17.96
C GLY A 437 6.21 22.19 -19.15
N GLU A 438 6.33 21.00 -19.73
CA GLU A 438 5.38 20.51 -20.74
C GLU A 438 4.04 20.20 -20.10
N PHE A 439 2.96 20.32 -20.87
CA PHE A 439 1.61 20.05 -20.38
C PHE A 439 0.76 19.38 -21.44
N LYS A 440 -0.31 18.73 -20.98
CA LYS A 440 -1.38 18.21 -21.82
C LYS A 440 -2.73 18.39 -21.13
N GLU A 441 -3.77 18.62 -21.94
CA GLU A 441 -5.15 18.52 -21.48
C GLU A 441 -5.53 17.04 -21.35
N ILE A 442 -5.99 16.63 -20.16
CA ILE A 442 -6.43 15.26 -19.89
C ILE A 442 -7.89 15.08 -20.34
N THR A 443 -8.75 15.99 -19.90
CA THR A 443 -10.19 15.99 -20.17
C THR A 443 -10.78 17.38 -19.92
N THR A 444 -12.02 17.59 -20.35
CA THR A 444 -12.80 18.80 -20.10
C THR A 444 -14.14 18.43 -19.49
N LEU A 445 -14.32 18.75 -18.22
CA LEU A 445 -15.57 18.56 -17.50
C LEU A 445 -16.60 19.61 -17.93
N PRO A 446 -17.91 19.32 -17.87
CA PRO A 446 -18.95 20.32 -18.13
C PRO A 446 -18.85 21.49 -17.14
N SER A 447 -19.43 22.64 -17.48
CA SER A 447 -19.52 23.75 -16.53
C SER A 447 -20.53 23.44 -15.43
N PRO A 448 -20.40 24.02 -14.22
CA PRO A 448 -21.40 23.89 -13.16
C PRO A 448 -22.83 24.23 -13.63
N GLU A 449 -22.99 25.23 -14.50
CA GLU A 449 -24.27 25.63 -15.08
C GLU A 449 -24.81 24.60 -16.08
N GLU A 450 -23.95 23.97 -16.90
CA GLU A 450 -24.35 22.90 -17.82
C GLU A 450 -24.81 21.67 -17.02
N ALA A 451 -24.01 21.24 -16.04
CA ALA A 451 -24.31 20.15 -15.14
C ALA A 451 -25.64 20.38 -14.40
N PHE A 452 -25.85 21.59 -13.89
CA PHE A 452 -27.09 21.99 -13.23
C PHE A 452 -28.30 21.90 -14.15
N LYS A 453 -28.21 22.40 -15.39
CA LYS A 453 -29.30 22.32 -16.37
C LYS A 453 -29.69 20.88 -16.72
N LYS A 454 -28.74 19.94 -16.68
CA LYS A 454 -29.00 18.52 -16.91
C LYS A 454 -29.60 17.81 -15.69
N ALA A 455 -29.04 18.04 -14.50
CA ALA A 455 -29.47 17.32 -13.30
C ALA A 455 -30.81 17.81 -12.74
N LYS A 456 -31.05 19.13 -12.77
CA LYS A 456 -32.27 19.75 -12.22
C LYS A 456 -33.58 19.08 -12.69
N PRO A 457 -33.87 18.93 -13.98
CA PRO A 457 -35.14 18.34 -14.43
C PRO A 457 -35.26 16.86 -14.04
N ILE A 458 -34.14 16.11 -13.96
CA ILE A 458 -34.17 14.71 -13.53
C ILE A 458 -34.64 14.63 -12.07
N ILE A 459 -34.15 15.52 -11.22
CA ILE A 459 -34.46 15.52 -9.79
C ILE A 459 -35.88 16.08 -9.54
N GLU A 460 -36.21 17.26 -10.06
CA GLU A 460 -37.52 17.90 -9.80
C GLU A 460 -38.70 17.08 -10.35
N ASN A 461 -38.49 16.29 -11.41
CA ASN A 461 -39.56 15.43 -11.95
C ASN A 461 -39.79 14.14 -11.14
N ASN A 462 -38.84 13.73 -10.30
CA ASN A 462 -38.87 12.44 -9.60
C ASN A 462 -38.97 12.55 -8.08
N PHE A 463 -38.73 13.73 -7.51
CA PHE A 463 -38.65 13.95 -6.07
C PHE A 463 -39.42 15.22 -5.67
N PRO A 464 -39.94 15.30 -4.43
CA PRO A 464 -40.77 16.42 -3.98
C PRO A 464 -39.94 17.64 -3.56
N VAL A 465 -38.98 18.03 -4.40
CA VAL A 465 -38.16 19.23 -4.29
C VAL A 465 -38.36 20.09 -5.54
N ASN A 466 -38.44 21.40 -5.38
CA ASN A 466 -38.75 22.33 -6.48
C ASN A 466 -37.86 23.57 -6.43
N ASN A 467 -37.84 24.30 -7.54
CA ASN A 467 -37.11 25.56 -7.66
C ASN A 467 -35.63 25.44 -7.26
N LEU A 468 -35.02 24.28 -7.52
CA LEU A 468 -33.61 24.02 -7.24
C LEU A 468 -32.74 25.07 -7.93
N LYS A 469 -31.73 25.55 -7.20
CA LYS A 469 -30.67 26.47 -7.64
C LYS A 469 -29.32 25.86 -7.34
N LEU A 470 -28.35 26.10 -8.21
CA LEU A 470 -26.96 25.70 -7.97
C LEU A 470 -26.41 26.46 -6.74
N ALA A 471 -25.99 25.71 -5.73
CA ALA A 471 -25.42 26.25 -4.49
C ALA A 471 -23.89 26.17 -4.50
N SER A 472 -23.33 25.05 -4.92
CA SER A 472 -21.88 24.84 -5.01
C SER A 472 -21.54 23.76 -6.02
N SER A 473 -20.26 23.67 -6.37
CA SER A 473 -19.72 22.61 -7.23
C SER A 473 -18.29 22.28 -6.83
N ARG A 474 -17.88 21.02 -7.01
CA ARG A 474 -16.50 20.57 -6.82
C ARG A 474 -16.13 19.49 -7.82
N VAL A 475 -14.87 19.47 -8.24
CA VAL A 475 -14.32 18.39 -9.04
C VAL A 475 -13.91 17.24 -8.12
N LEU A 476 -14.22 16.01 -8.52
CA LEU A 476 -13.83 14.79 -7.83
C LEU A 476 -12.93 13.96 -8.74
N GLU A 477 -11.77 13.58 -8.21
CA GLU A 477 -10.80 12.68 -8.88
C GLU A 477 -10.39 13.16 -10.29
N HIS A 478 -10.46 14.47 -10.55
CA HIS A 478 -10.17 15.06 -11.87
C HIS A 478 -11.03 14.52 -13.03
N LYS A 479 -12.14 13.85 -12.72
CA LYS A 479 -12.98 13.11 -13.68
C LYS A 479 -14.46 13.42 -13.58
N PHE A 480 -14.93 13.79 -12.40
CA PHE A 480 -16.35 14.00 -12.15
C PHE A 480 -16.59 15.41 -11.64
N LEU A 481 -17.70 15.99 -12.04
CA LEU A 481 -18.19 17.23 -11.45
C LEU A 481 -19.36 16.89 -10.52
N GLU A 482 -19.21 17.19 -9.23
CA GLU A 482 -20.31 17.13 -8.29
C GLU A 482 -20.88 18.52 -8.09
N ILE A 483 -22.20 18.65 -8.25
CA ILE A 483 -22.93 19.89 -7.97
C ILE A 483 -23.87 19.68 -6.78
N THR A 484 -23.98 20.70 -5.95
CA THR A 484 -24.99 20.78 -4.89
C THR A 484 -26.04 21.80 -5.29
N MET A 485 -27.30 21.42 -5.15
CA MET A 485 -28.47 22.21 -5.47
C MET A 485 -29.36 22.35 -4.24
N GLU A 486 -29.89 23.54 -4.02
CA GLU A 486 -30.79 23.84 -2.91
C GLU A 486 -32.04 24.54 -3.45
N GLY A 487 -33.20 24.21 -2.88
CA GLY A 487 -34.47 24.77 -3.32
C GLY A 487 -35.57 24.59 -2.29
N GLU A 488 -36.80 24.71 -2.77
CA GLU A 488 -37.99 24.48 -1.96
C GLU A 488 -38.12 22.99 -1.65
N GLY A 489 -38.31 22.69 -0.36
CA GLY A 489 -38.56 21.34 0.12
C GLY A 489 -37.32 20.49 0.29
N GLY A 490 -36.10 20.92 -0.09
CA GLY A 490 -34.89 20.13 0.13
C GLY A 490 -33.65 20.61 -0.60
N LYS A 491 -32.62 19.75 -0.54
CA LYS A 491 -31.36 19.87 -1.29
C LYS A 491 -31.10 18.59 -2.07
N ALA A 492 -30.28 18.68 -3.10
CA ALA A 492 -29.84 17.54 -3.87
C ALA A 492 -28.38 17.70 -4.28
N THR A 493 -27.65 16.59 -4.34
CA THR A 493 -26.34 16.52 -4.98
C THR A 493 -26.43 15.65 -6.22
N ALA A 494 -25.70 16.03 -7.27
CA ALA A 494 -25.63 15.25 -8.49
C ALA A 494 -24.16 15.14 -8.94
N LYS A 495 -23.77 13.95 -9.35
CA LYS A 495 -22.44 13.63 -9.88
C LYS A 495 -22.53 13.43 -11.38
N ILE A 496 -21.76 14.22 -12.12
CA ILE A 496 -21.73 14.24 -13.58
C ILE A 496 -20.40 13.67 -14.05
N ASP A 497 -20.45 12.76 -15.02
CA ASP A 497 -19.28 12.20 -15.68
C ASP A 497 -18.62 13.21 -16.61
N GLY A 498 -17.30 13.35 -16.57
CA GLY A 498 -16.56 14.25 -17.45
C GLY A 498 -16.62 13.85 -18.92
N ASP A 499 -16.54 12.55 -19.20
CA ASP A 499 -16.38 12.04 -20.57
C ASP A 499 -17.73 11.99 -21.31
N THR A 500 -18.76 11.43 -20.68
CA THR A 500 -20.11 11.30 -21.24
C THR A 500 -20.97 12.54 -21.01
N LYS A 501 -20.62 13.38 -20.02
CA LYS A 501 -21.44 14.51 -19.55
C LYS A 501 -22.83 14.12 -19.06
N ASP A 502 -23.03 12.86 -18.70
CA ASP A 502 -24.27 12.33 -18.17
C ASP A 502 -24.28 12.35 -16.64
N VAL A 503 -25.49 12.40 -16.06
CA VAL A 503 -25.67 12.27 -14.61
C VAL A 503 -25.47 10.80 -14.23
N LEU A 504 -24.40 10.51 -13.51
CA LEU A 504 -24.06 9.15 -13.06
C LEU A 504 -24.85 8.77 -11.81
N ASP A 505 -24.94 9.70 -10.88
CA ASP A 505 -25.52 9.47 -9.57
C ASP A 505 -26.11 10.77 -9.01
N TYR A 506 -27.07 10.65 -8.11
CA TYR A 506 -27.67 11.77 -7.40
C TYR A 506 -28.17 11.33 -6.02
N PHE A 507 -28.18 12.28 -5.08
CA PHE A 507 -28.74 12.10 -3.76
C PHE A 507 -29.69 13.27 -3.47
N VAL A 508 -30.86 12.98 -2.90
CA VAL A 508 -31.90 13.98 -2.61
C VAL A 508 -32.27 13.87 -1.14
N GLU A 509 -32.33 15.02 -0.48
CA GLU A 509 -32.72 15.13 0.92
C GLU A 509 -33.78 16.23 1.08
N ILE A 510 -35.00 15.84 1.41
CA ILE A 510 -36.09 16.75 1.71
C ILE A 510 -35.90 17.39 3.08
N THR A 511 -36.51 18.54 3.33
CA THR A 511 -36.49 19.16 4.66
C THR A 511 -37.49 18.48 5.61
N PRO A 512 -37.31 18.59 6.94
CA PRO A 512 -38.30 18.13 7.91
C PRO A 512 -39.70 18.73 7.68
N GLN A 513 -39.77 20.00 7.27
CA GLN A 513 -41.02 20.68 6.94
C GLN A 513 -41.70 20.07 5.71
N LYS A 514 -40.92 19.64 4.71
CA LYS A 514 -41.47 18.97 3.53
C LYS A 514 -41.98 17.57 3.86
N ALA A 515 -41.29 16.85 4.75
CA ALA A 515 -41.77 15.56 5.26
C ALA A 515 -43.11 15.71 5.97
N GLU A 516 -43.27 16.73 6.81
CA GLU A 516 -44.54 17.07 7.46
C GLU A 516 -45.65 17.36 6.43
N GLU A 517 -45.37 18.20 5.44
CA GLU A 517 -46.33 18.54 4.37
C GLU A 517 -46.83 17.30 3.63
N LEU A 518 -45.92 16.39 3.24
CA LEU A 518 -46.25 15.14 2.55
C LEU A 518 -47.15 14.22 3.40
N VAL A 519 -46.90 14.16 4.71
CA VAL A 519 -47.72 13.37 5.64
C VAL A 519 -49.10 14.00 5.80
N LEU A 520 -49.20 15.31 6.02
CA LEU A 520 -50.49 15.99 6.17
C LEU A 520 -51.34 15.94 4.90
N ALA A 521 -50.72 15.94 3.72
CA ALA A 521 -51.41 15.73 2.45
C ALA A 521 -52.06 14.33 2.35
N LYS A 522 -51.40 13.29 2.87
CA LYS A 522 -51.91 11.91 2.91
C LYS A 522 -52.93 11.68 4.04
N TYR A 523 -52.87 12.46 5.11
CA TYR A 523 -53.75 12.37 6.28
C TYR A 523 -54.55 13.67 6.51
N PRO A 524 -55.54 13.99 5.65
CA PRO A 524 -56.38 15.17 5.83
C PRO A 524 -57.08 15.19 7.20
N GLY A 525 -57.11 16.35 7.86
CA GLY A 525 -57.76 16.54 9.16
C GLY A 525 -56.92 16.10 10.38
N TYR A 526 -55.68 15.65 10.16
CA TYR A 526 -54.71 15.46 11.24
C TYR A 526 -53.88 16.73 11.46
N ARG A 527 -53.31 16.87 12.65
CA ARG A 527 -52.31 17.89 13.00
C ARG A 527 -51.01 17.23 13.45
N THR A 528 -49.88 17.88 13.18
CA THR A 528 -48.57 17.38 13.59
C THR A 528 -48.34 17.58 15.09
N LEU A 529 -47.79 16.57 15.73
CA LEU A 529 -47.28 16.62 17.10
C LEU A 529 -45.78 16.83 17.14
N SER A 530 -45.05 16.06 16.35
CA SER A 530 -43.59 16.14 16.28
C SER A 530 -43.07 15.63 14.95
N VAL A 531 -41.92 16.17 14.55
CA VAL A 531 -41.10 15.66 13.46
C VAL A 531 -39.73 15.38 14.05
N SER A 532 -39.25 14.15 13.88
CA SER A 532 -37.93 13.72 14.32
C SER A 532 -37.15 13.18 13.14
N GLU A 533 -35.83 13.34 13.19
CA GLU A 533 -34.93 13.01 12.11
C GLU A 533 -33.97 11.90 12.54
N SER A 534 -33.77 10.95 11.64
CA SER A 534 -32.74 9.91 11.72
C SER A 534 -31.99 9.85 10.38
N ASP A 535 -30.93 9.04 10.30
CA ASP A 535 -30.05 8.98 9.14
C ASP A 535 -30.81 8.77 7.81
N ASP A 536 -31.74 7.80 7.79
CA ASP A 536 -32.41 7.38 6.54
C ASP A 536 -33.87 7.85 6.42
N VAL A 537 -34.49 8.29 7.52
CA VAL A 537 -35.93 8.62 7.54
C VAL A 537 -36.26 9.78 8.48
N TYR A 538 -37.31 10.49 8.13
CA TYR A 538 -38.08 11.35 9.02
C TYR A 538 -39.21 10.54 9.67
N THR A 539 -39.41 10.72 10.98
CA THR A 539 -40.56 10.18 11.70
C THR A 539 -41.48 11.32 12.12
N VAL A 540 -42.68 11.33 11.55
CA VAL A 540 -43.71 12.35 11.77
C VAL A 540 -44.82 11.73 12.61
N GLU A 541 -45.04 12.28 13.81
CA GLU A 541 -46.20 11.93 14.64
C GLU A 541 -47.32 12.92 14.37
N ILE A 542 -48.49 12.41 13.99
CA ILE A 542 -49.69 13.20 13.74
C ILE A 542 -50.85 12.71 14.61
N GLU A 543 -51.85 13.55 14.83
CA GLU A 543 -53.06 13.17 15.55
C GLU A 543 -54.32 13.84 15.01
N ASN A 544 -55.47 13.20 15.23
CA ASN A 544 -56.79 13.81 15.06
C ASN A 544 -57.61 13.60 16.34
N ASP A 545 -58.93 13.79 16.30
CA ASP A 545 -59.79 13.62 17.48
C ASP A 545 -59.82 12.18 18.04
N GLN A 546 -59.47 11.18 17.23
CA GLN A 546 -59.57 9.76 17.59
C GLN A 546 -58.24 9.07 17.79
N HIS A 547 -57.26 9.34 16.94
CA HIS A 547 -56.03 8.56 16.79
C HIS A 547 -54.79 9.45 16.88
N LYS A 548 -53.71 8.84 17.39
CA LYS A 548 -52.33 9.24 17.15
C LYS A 548 -51.72 8.25 16.15
N VAL A 549 -51.04 8.76 15.13
CA VAL A 549 -50.42 7.98 14.05
C VAL A 549 -48.96 8.38 13.95
N THR A 550 -48.09 7.39 13.78
CA THR A 550 -46.66 7.59 13.52
C THR A 550 -46.38 7.18 12.08
N VAL A 551 -45.85 8.10 11.29
CA VAL A 551 -45.56 7.92 9.87
C VAL A 551 -44.07 8.08 9.63
N ARG A 552 -43.47 7.17 8.87
CA ARG A 552 -42.06 7.24 8.43
C ARG A 552 -42.01 7.72 6.99
N VAL A 553 -41.13 8.67 6.73
CA VAL A 553 -40.90 9.26 5.40
C VAL A 553 -39.43 9.11 5.06
N THR A 554 -39.08 8.56 3.89
CA THR A 554 -37.68 8.49 3.44
C THR A 554 -37.10 9.87 3.21
N LYS A 555 -35.78 10.03 3.34
CA LYS A 555 -35.10 11.32 3.08
C LYS A 555 -35.32 11.86 1.67
N ASP A 556 -35.59 11.01 0.69
CA ASP A 556 -35.93 11.43 -0.67
C ASP A 556 -37.42 11.76 -0.86
N GLY A 557 -38.26 11.56 0.15
CA GLY A 557 -39.68 11.84 0.16
C GLY A 557 -40.55 10.90 -0.67
N LYS A 558 -40.01 9.80 -1.23
CA LYS A 558 -40.77 8.87 -2.08
C LYS A 558 -41.67 7.92 -1.30
N ILE A 559 -41.20 7.42 -0.17
CA ILE A 559 -41.92 6.42 0.62
C ILE A 559 -42.50 7.10 1.86
N VAL A 560 -43.82 7.01 2.00
CA VAL A 560 -44.58 7.51 3.17
C VAL A 560 -45.37 6.34 3.75
N GLU A 561 -44.87 5.77 4.85
CA GLU A 561 -45.40 4.54 5.46
C GLU A 561 -45.96 4.79 6.87
N GLU A 562 -47.16 4.28 7.14
CA GLU A 562 -47.71 4.25 8.50
C GLU A 562 -46.98 3.19 9.32
N ALA A 563 -46.20 3.60 10.32
CA ALA A 563 -45.50 2.68 11.20
C ALA A 563 -46.37 2.23 12.38
N ASP A 564 -47.24 3.12 12.89
CA ASP A 564 -48.09 2.81 14.03
C ASP A 564 -49.37 3.66 14.05
N ARG A 565 -50.45 3.12 14.61
CA ARG A 565 -51.71 3.83 14.86
C ARG A 565 -52.31 3.39 16.18
N VAL A 566 -52.67 4.37 17.00
CA VAL A 566 -53.19 4.17 18.35
C VAL A 566 -54.37 5.09 18.59
N LEU A 567 -55.44 4.58 19.21
CA LEU A 567 -56.49 5.42 19.77
C LEU A 567 -55.91 6.35 20.83
N LYS A 568 -56.43 7.57 20.90
CA LYS A 568 -56.12 8.49 22.01
C LYS A 568 -56.62 7.91 23.33
N LYS A 569 -55.89 8.18 24.41
CA LYS A 569 -56.20 7.66 25.76
C LYS A 569 -57.62 8.05 26.20
N GLU A 570 -58.07 9.24 25.85
CA GLU A 570 -59.39 9.76 26.19
C GLU A 570 -60.50 8.99 25.47
N VAL A 571 -60.25 8.60 24.22
CA VAL A 571 -61.21 7.84 23.38
C VAL A 571 -61.25 6.39 23.84
N ALA A 572 -60.10 5.77 24.05
CA ALA A 572 -60.00 4.45 24.64
C ALA A 572 -60.67 4.40 26.03
N GLY A 573 -60.52 5.46 26.83
CA GLY A 573 -61.17 5.60 28.14
C GLY A 573 -62.71 5.65 28.07
N LYS A 574 -63.27 6.33 27.06
CA LYS A 574 -64.73 6.35 26.82
C LYS A 574 -65.24 4.96 26.44
N ILE A 575 -64.60 4.32 25.47
CA ILE A 575 -64.95 2.95 25.03
C ILE A 575 -64.83 1.97 26.21
N ALA A 576 -63.77 2.08 27.00
CA ALA A 576 -63.56 1.30 28.20
C ALA A 576 -64.67 1.51 29.23
N ALA A 577 -65.07 2.75 29.51
CA ALA A 577 -66.13 3.04 30.48
C ALA A 577 -67.48 2.46 30.04
N GLU A 578 -67.83 2.58 28.75
CA GLU A 578 -69.03 1.99 28.18
C GLU A 578 -69.00 0.46 28.29
N LYS A 579 -67.87 -0.17 27.95
CA LYS A 579 -67.70 -1.62 28.07
C LYS A 579 -67.78 -2.08 29.53
N ALA A 580 -67.13 -1.38 30.46
CA ALA A 580 -67.18 -1.70 31.88
C ALA A 580 -68.62 -1.64 32.42
N ARG A 581 -69.38 -0.60 32.05
CA ARG A 581 -70.81 -0.47 32.44
C ARG A 581 -71.70 -1.56 31.86
N SER A 582 -71.37 -2.09 30.67
CA SER A 582 -72.08 -3.25 30.11
C SER A 582 -71.84 -4.55 30.91
N ILE A 583 -70.72 -4.64 31.63
CA ILE A 583 -70.38 -5.79 32.47
C ILE A 583 -71.08 -5.68 33.84
N ASP A 584 -71.04 -4.47 34.42
CA ASP A 584 -71.67 -4.08 35.68
C ASP A 584 -72.03 -2.59 35.61
N GLU A 585 -73.30 -2.24 35.79
CA GLU A 585 -73.81 -0.87 35.62
C GLU A 585 -73.09 0.15 36.51
N THR A 586 -72.59 -0.26 37.67
CA THR A 586 -71.88 0.62 38.62
C THR A 586 -70.36 0.60 38.43
N ALA A 587 -69.86 0.03 37.33
CA ALA A 587 -68.42 -0.11 37.10
C ALA A 587 -67.72 1.22 36.85
N GLU A 588 -66.58 1.39 37.51
CA GLU A 588 -65.62 2.48 37.30
C GLU A 588 -64.29 1.95 36.79
N ILE A 589 -63.65 2.71 35.90
CA ILE A 589 -62.29 2.43 35.45
C ILE A 589 -61.30 2.82 36.55
N LYS A 590 -60.49 1.85 37.00
CA LYS A 590 -59.42 2.06 37.99
C LYS A 590 -58.06 2.29 37.34
N GLY A 591 -57.85 1.76 36.12
CA GLY A 591 -56.61 1.97 35.38
C GLY A 591 -56.81 1.75 33.88
N ILE A 592 -56.12 2.56 33.07
CA ILE A 592 -55.99 2.35 31.62
C ILE A 592 -54.54 2.66 31.19
N ARG A 593 -53.88 1.67 30.59
CA ARG A 593 -52.50 1.79 30.10
C ARG A 593 -52.34 1.10 28.75
N LEU A 594 -51.46 1.63 27.91
CA LEU A 594 -51.10 1.03 26.63
C LEU A 594 -49.88 0.13 26.82
N ASP A 595 -50.02 -1.16 26.51
CA ASP A 595 -48.99 -2.19 26.63
C ASP A 595 -49.20 -3.21 25.50
N GLY A 596 -48.71 -2.86 24.31
CA GLY A 596 -49.14 -3.47 23.04
C GLY A 596 -50.56 -3.05 22.66
N ASP A 597 -51.53 -3.45 23.47
CA ASP A 597 -52.95 -3.07 23.41
C ASP A 597 -53.36 -2.27 24.66
N TRP A 598 -54.57 -1.70 24.68
CA TRP A 598 -55.09 -0.97 25.83
C TRP A 598 -55.55 -1.93 26.92
N ILE A 599 -54.81 -2.00 28.03
CA ILE A 599 -55.19 -2.79 29.20
C ILE A 599 -56.01 -1.90 30.13
N VAL A 600 -57.23 -2.36 30.42
CA VAL A 600 -58.20 -1.66 31.26
C VAL A 600 -58.49 -2.48 32.50
N GLU A 601 -58.43 -1.85 33.66
CA GLU A 601 -58.84 -2.40 34.95
C GLU A 601 -60.09 -1.66 35.43
N PHE A 602 -61.11 -2.39 35.86
CA PHE A 602 -62.38 -1.82 36.32
C PHE A 602 -62.89 -2.51 37.58
N GLN A 603 -63.72 -1.80 38.33
CA GLN A 603 -64.39 -2.30 39.52
C GLN A 603 -65.81 -1.75 39.59
N GLY A 604 -66.79 -2.66 39.62
CA GLY A 604 -68.19 -2.40 39.92
C GLY A 604 -68.59 -2.96 41.29
N SER A 605 -69.89 -2.91 41.58
CA SER A 605 -70.46 -3.40 42.84
C SER A 605 -70.47 -4.93 42.89
N SER A 606 -70.79 -5.56 41.76
CA SER A 606 -70.91 -7.01 41.61
C SER A 606 -69.73 -7.68 40.92
N LYS A 607 -69.04 -6.97 40.02
CA LYS A 607 -67.91 -7.52 39.25
C LYS A 607 -66.68 -6.63 39.27
N VAL A 608 -65.51 -7.25 39.20
CA VAL A 608 -64.20 -6.61 39.12
C VAL A 608 -63.31 -7.40 38.15
N GLY A 609 -62.42 -6.72 37.45
CA GLY A 609 -61.52 -7.43 36.54
C GLY A 609 -60.76 -6.52 35.60
N LYS A 610 -60.21 -7.16 34.56
CA LYS A 610 -59.49 -6.49 33.49
C LYS A 610 -59.96 -6.96 32.13
N PHE A 611 -59.89 -6.08 31.15
CA PHE A 611 -60.08 -6.44 29.74
C PHE A 611 -59.10 -5.68 28.86
N VAL A 612 -58.86 -6.22 27.67
CA VAL A 612 -57.91 -5.68 26.69
C VAL A 612 -58.69 -5.15 25.50
N LEU A 613 -58.51 -3.89 25.17
CA LEU A 613 -59.04 -3.25 23.96
C LEU A 613 -57.94 -3.16 22.90
N ASP A 614 -58.27 -3.52 21.67
CA ASP A 614 -57.40 -3.35 20.51
C ASP A 614 -56.94 -1.89 20.41
N ARG A 615 -55.63 -1.68 20.28
CA ARG A 615 -55.03 -0.34 20.29
C ARG A 615 -55.58 0.60 19.21
N LYS A 616 -56.05 0.09 18.07
CA LYS A 616 -56.47 0.87 16.89
C LYS A 616 -57.98 1.06 16.81
N THR A 617 -58.73 0.02 17.13
CA THR A 617 -60.19 -0.05 16.94
C THR A 617 -60.96 0.10 18.25
N GLY A 618 -60.36 -0.28 19.38
CA GLY A 618 -61.03 -0.33 20.67
C GLY A 618 -61.90 -1.58 20.88
N GLU A 619 -61.82 -2.58 19.98
CA GLU A 619 -62.53 -3.84 20.13
C GLU A 619 -61.94 -4.70 21.27
N VAL A 620 -62.80 -5.44 21.97
CA VAL A 620 -62.34 -6.28 23.10
C VAL A 620 -61.64 -7.53 22.56
N LYS A 621 -60.35 -7.69 22.87
CA LYS A 621 -59.56 -8.88 22.53
C LYS A 621 -59.60 -9.98 23.59
N GLY A 622 -59.85 -9.62 24.85
CA GLY A 622 -59.91 -10.57 25.95
C GLY A 622 -60.36 -9.95 27.26
N GLU A 623 -60.93 -10.76 28.14
CA GLU A 623 -61.49 -10.33 29.42
C GLU A 623 -61.20 -11.36 30.53
N ASP A 624 -60.83 -10.89 31.72
CA ASP A 624 -60.76 -11.67 32.98
C ASP A 624 -61.61 -10.95 34.01
N ILE A 625 -62.86 -11.39 34.11
CA ILE A 625 -63.91 -10.77 34.93
C ILE A 625 -64.27 -11.75 36.04
N ARG A 626 -64.39 -11.22 37.26
CA ARG A 626 -64.74 -11.98 38.46
C ARG A 626 -65.81 -11.25 39.24
N PHE A 627 -66.61 -11.99 39.99
CA PHE A 627 -67.49 -11.41 40.98
C PHE A 627 -66.70 -10.82 42.15
N THR A 628 -67.20 -9.73 42.72
CA THR A 628 -66.67 -9.15 43.95
C THR A 628 -66.97 -10.07 45.13
N GLU A 629 -66.14 -9.99 46.17
CA GLU A 629 -66.36 -10.77 47.40
C GLU A 629 -67.73 -10.45 48.03
N LEU A 630 -68.14 -9.18 47.98
CA LEU A 630 -69.44 -8.72 48.47
C LEU A 630 -70.61 -9.35 47.70
N ALA A 631 -70.55 -9.40 46.37
CA ALA A 631 -71.64 -10.01 45.59
C ALA A 631 -71.72 -11.53 45.76
N LEU A 632 -70.59 -12.20 45.92
CA LEU A 632 -70.57 -13.63 46.23
C LEU A 632 -71.11 -13.92 47.64
N GLU A 633 -70.79 -13.05 48.61
CA GLU A 633 -71.36 -13.11 49.96
C GLU A 633 -72.87 -12.91 49.95
N GLU A 634 -73.37 -11.88 49.28
CA GLU A 634 -74.81 -11.60 49.17
C GLU A 634 -75.56 -12.73 48.46
N ALA A 635 -75.03 -13.23 47.35
CA ALA A 635 -75.60 -14.34 46.60
C ALA A 635 -75.66 -15.62 47.45
N PHE A 636 -74.60 -15.90 48.23
CA PHE A 636 -74.59 -17.05 49.13
C PHE A 636 -75.56 -16.86 50.31
N HIS A 637 -75.65 -15.66 50.89
CA HIS A 637 -76.66 -15.36 51.88
C HIS A 637 -78.06 -15.60 51.35
N GLU A 638 -78.38 -15.10 50.15
CA GLU A 638 -79.68 -15.32 49.52
C GLU A 638 -79.94 -16.80 49.25
N HIS A 639 -78.93 -17.55 48.80
CA HIS A 639 -79.00 -19.01 48.65
C HIS A 639 -79.39 -19.70 49.96
N LEU A 640 -78.73 -19.36 51.07
CA LEU A 640 -79.03 -19.93 52.39
C LEU A 640 -80.42 -19.54 52.91
N ARG A 641 -80.88 -18.30 52.67
CA ARG A 641 -82.25 -17.88 53.02
C ARG A 641 -83.29 -18.73 52.27
N LYS A 642 -83.09 -18.94 50.97
CA LYS A 642 -84.01 -19.72 50.11
C LYS A 642 -83.98 -21.21 50.44
N LEU A 643 -82.80 -21.80 50.65
CA LEU A 643 -82.64 -23.23 50.83
C LEU A 643 -82.93 -23.70 52.27
N TYR A 644 -82.55 -22.91 53.28
CA TYR A 644 -82.62 -23.31 54.68
C TYR A 644 -83.51 -22.41 55.56
N GLY A 645 -84.13 -21.37 55.01
CA GLY A 645 -85.04 -20.48 55.74
C GLY A 645 -84.36 -19.62 56.81
N GLU A 646 -83.06 -19.35 56.66
CA GLU A 646 -82.29 -18.54 57.61
C GLU A 646 -82.69 -17.07 57.56
N THR A 647 -82.81 -16.41 58.72
CA THR A 647 -83.26 -15.01 58.82
C THR A 647 -82.26 -14.06 59.46
N GLY A 648 -81.18 -14.57 60.06
CA GLY A 648 -80.10 -13.79 60.68
C GLY A 648 -78.73 -14.35 60.29
N LEU A 649 -78.28 -14.04 59.08
CA LEU A 649 -77.00 -14.50 58.53
C LEU A 649 -75.88 -13.48 58.83
N LYS A 650 -74.73 -13.97 59.28
CA LYS A 650 -73.51 -13.18 59.47
C LYS A 650 -72.31 -13.95 58.92
N THR A 651 -71.59 -13.35 57.98
CA THR A 651 -70.31 -13.90 57.51
C THR A 651 -69.28 -13.82 58.62
N GLU A 652 -68.71 -14.97 58.97
CA GLU A 652 -67.62 -15.06 59.96
C GLU A 652 -66.25 -15.00 59.28
N ARG A 653 -66.13 -15.59 58.09
CA ARG A 653 -64.88 -15.63 57.35
C ARG A 653 -65.15 -15.66 55.86
N LEU A 654 -64.41 -14.84 55.13
CA LEU A 654 -64.31 -14.89 53.67
C LEU A 654 -62.82 -14.90 53.34
N THR A 655 -62.39 -15.89 52.56
CA THR A 655 -60.97 -16.06 52.18
C THR A 655 -60.88 -16.29 50.69
N HIS A 656 -60.16 -15.40 50.00
CA HIS A 656 -60.07 -15.39 48.54
C HIS A 656 -58.76 -16.02 48.07
N TYR A 657 -58.89 -17.10 47.31
CA TYR A 657 -57.81 -17.80 46.61
C TYR A 657 -57.72 -17.26 45.19
N LYS A 658 -57.01 -16.14 45.03
CA LYS A 658 -57.00 -15.34 43.79
C LYS A 658 -56.39 -16.07 42.61
N GLU A 659 -55.39 -16.92 42.82
CA GLU A 659 -54.71 -17.65 41.74
C GLU A 659 -55.57 -18.80 41.24
N GLU A 660 -56.28 -19.46 42.16
CA GLU A 660 -57.10 -20.62 41.90
C GLU A 660 -58.55 -20.26 41.55
N GLY A 661 -58.92 -18.98 41.65
CA GLY A 661 -60.17 -18.44 41.13
C GLY A 661 -61.42 -18.79 41.94
N TYR A 662 -61.31 -19.03 43.25
CA TYR A 662 -62.46 -19.29 44.13
C TYR A 662 -62.35 -18.57 45.47
N ILE A 663 -63.47 -18.45 46.18
CA ILE A 663 -63.51 -18.04 47.58
C ILE A 663 -63.98 -19.19 48.49
N HIS A 664 -63.50 -19.19 49.73
CA HIS A 664 -64.13 -19.91 50.83
C HIS A 664 -64.93 -18.91 51.67
N ILE A 665 -66.19 -19.22 51.92
CA ILE A 665 -67.06 -18.39 52.77
C ILE A 665 -67.63 -19.24 53.91
N LYS A 666 -67.61 -18.69 55.12
CA LYS A 666 -68.22 -19.23 56.33
C LYS A 666 -69.28 -18.25 56.83
N VAL A 667 -70.52 -18.71 56.91
CA VAL A 667 -71.67 -17.91 57.35
C VAL A 667 -72.33 -18.56 58.56
N ALA A 668 -72.56 -17.78 59.61
CA ALA A 668 -73.35 -18.18 60.76
C ALA A 668 -74.82 -17.79 60.58
N GLY A 669 -75.72 -18.77 60.68
CA GLY A 669 -77.17 -18.57 60.75
C GLY A 669 -77.73 -18.89 62.14
N LYS A 670 -79.05 -18.91 62.25
CA LYS A 670 -79.79 -19.30 63.46
C LYS A 670 -79.78 -20.81 63.69
N ASN A 671 -79.76 -21.61 62.60
CA ASN A 671 -79.87 -23.07 62.68
C ASN A 671 -78.53 -23.80 62.49
N GLY A 672 -77.52 -23.16 61.89
CA GLY A 672 -76.23 -23.79 61.57
C GLY A 672 -75.11 -22.81 61.21
N LEU A 673 -73.90 -23.35 61.10
CA LEU A 673 -72.78 -22.76 60.39
C LEU A 673 -72.71 -23.37 58.99
N TYR A 674 -72.58 -22.52 57.97
CA TYR A 674 -72.57 -22.89 56.56
C TYR A 674 -71.21 -22.54 55.95
N TYR A 675 -70.67 -23.45 55.15
CA TYR A 675 -69.40 -23.30 54.49
C TYR A 675 -69.60 -23.52 53.00
N ALA A 676 -69.02 -22.67 52.17
CA ALA A 676 -69.04 -22.87 50.72
C ALA A 676 -67.71 -22.52 50.07
N ARG A 677 -67.40 -23.25 49.00
CA ARG A 677 -66.39 -22.87 48.00
C ARG A 677 -67.12 -22.37 46.77
N ILE A 678 -66.86 -21.12 46.39
CA ILE A 678 -67.60 -20.46 45.31
C ILE A 678 -66.61 -20.02 44.24
N ASP A 679 -66.87 -20.39 42.98
CA ASP A 679 -66.07 -20.00 41.83
C ASP A 679 -66.23 -18.49 41.57
N THR A 680 -65.12 -17.76 41.53
CA THR A 680 -65.16 -16.29 41.41
C THR A 680 -65.51 -15.80 40.02
N LYS A 681 -65.40 -16.62 38.97
CA LYS A 681 -65.75 -16.22 37.59
C LYS A 681 -67.23 -16.39 37.30
N THR A 682 -67.80 -17.48 37.80
CA THR A 682 -69.16 -17.92 37.48
C THR A 682 -70.16 -17.67 38.61
N GLY A 683 -69.68 -17.43 39.84
CA GLY A 683 -70.52 -17.32 41.03
C GLY A 683 -71.13 -18.65 41.49
N LYS A 684 -70.75 -19.78 40.87
CA LYS A 684 -71.30 -21.09 41.20
C LYS A 684 -70.69 -21.63 42.49
N ILE A 685 -71.55 -22.14 43.38
CA ILE A 685 -71.12 -22.90 44.56
C ILE A 685 -70.57 -24.25 44.09
N LEU A 686 -69.27 -24.45 44.24
CA LEU A 686 -68.56 -25.68 43.85
C LEU A 686 -68.71 -26.78 44.90
N SER A 687 -68.79 -26.39 46.17
CA SER A 687 -69.06 -27.31 47.28
C SER A 687 -69.67 -26.55 48.44
N GLU A 688 -70.60 -27.17 49.15
CA GLU A 688 -71.29 -26.61 50.31
C GLU A 688 -71.36 -27.66 51.42
N ASP A 689 -71.12 -27.24 52.66
CA ASP A 689 -71.23 -28.06 53.85
C ASP A 689 -71.88 -27.28 55.01
N ARG A 690 -72.48 -28.03 55.96
CA ARG A 690 -73.15 -27.44 57.15
C ARG A 690 -72.80 -28.14 58.46
N ALA A 691 -72.69 -27.38 59.54
CA ALA A 691 -72.52 -27.86 60.91
C ALA A 691 -73.57 -27.26 61.86
N PRO A 692 -74.14 -28.04 62.81
CA PRO A 692 -75.06 -27.52 63.81
C PRO A 692 -74.35 -26.62 64.84
N ILE A 693 -75.10 -25.71 65.48
CA ILE A 693 -74.57 -24.75 66.47
C ILE A 693 -74.42 -25.39 67.87
N LYS A 694 -75.29 -26.33 68.24
CA LYS A 694 -75.30 -27.01 69.56
C LYS A 694 -75.42 -28.53 69.39
N GLY A 695 -74.79 -29.29 70.30
CA GLY A 695 -74.78 -30.75 70.32
C GLY A 695 -73.40 -31.37 70.54
N ILE A 696 -73.32 -32.62 71.00
CA ILE A 696 -72.05 -33.31 71.36
C ILE A 696 -71.12 -33.48 70.14
N THR A 697 -71.68 -33.71 68.95
CA THR A 697 -70.93 -33.86 67.68
C THR A 697 -70.70 -32.56 66.91
N ALA A 698 -71.30 -31.44 67.36
CA ALA A 698 -71.24 -30.15 66.67
C ALA A 698 -69.80 -29.61 66.59
N LYS A 699 -69.07 -29.64 67.72
CA LYS A 699 -67.67 -29.16 67.78
C LYS A 699 -66.73 -29.95 66.87
N LEU A 700 -66.90 -31.27 66.79
CA LEU A 700 -66.05 -32.14 65.96
C LEU A 700 -66.27 -31.87 64.47
N LYS A 701 -67.54 -31.71 64.06
CA LYS A 701 -67.90 -31.41 62.66
C LYS A 701 -67.45 -30.00 62.25
N GLN A 702 -67.57 -29.01 63.15
CA GLN A 702 -67.05 -27.67 62.93
C GLN A 702 -65.54 -27.69 62.70
N PHE A 703 -64.76 -28.40 63.52
CA PHE A 703 -63.31 -28.52 63.36
C PHE A 703 -62.92 -29.15 62.00
N GLN A 704 -63.65 -30.19 61.56
CA GLN A 704 -63.42 -30.82 60.25
C GLN A 704 -63.69 -29.86 59.09
N LEU A 705 -64.81 -29.12 59.12
CA LEU A 705 -65.16 -28.16 58.06
C LEU A 705 -64.23 -26.93 58.07
N GLU A 706 -63.80 -26.47 59.25
CA GLU A 706 -62.84 -25.38 59.35
C GLU A 706 -61.48 -25.73 58.75
N SER A 707 -61.07 -27.01 58.80
CA SER A 707 -59.86 -27.50 58.12
C SER A 707 -60.05 -27.66 56.61
N LYS A 708 -61.24 -28.04 56.14
CA LYS A 708 -61.54 -28.21 54.71
C LYS A 708 -61.69 -26.87 53.96
N TYR A 709 -62.32 -25.89 54.62
CA TYR A 709 -62.60 -24.55 54.07
C TYR A 709 -61.71 -23.48 54.71
N LYS A 710 -60.52 -23.87 55.20
CA LYS A 710 -59.52 -22.93 55.73
C LYS A 710 -59.16 -21.90 54.67
#